data_AF-G5ED05-F1
#
_entry.id   AF-G5ED05-F1
#
_cell.length_a   1.000
_cell.length_b   1.000
_cell.length_c   1.000
_cell.angle_alpha   90.00
_cell.angle_beta   90.00
_cell.angle_gamma   90.00
#
_symmetry.space_group_name_H-M   'P 1'
#
loop_
_entity.id
_entity.type
_entity.pdbx_description
1 polymer ?
#
loop_
_entity_poly.entity_id
_entity_poly.type
_entity_poly.pdbx_seq_one_letter_code
_entity_poly.pdbx_strand_id
1 'polypeptide(L)'
;MSLFLFAIFQLALGSPGAPNGPNVPLQLTGVRRGLDHVQKLPSEAFSFKLFGKNLAEDGYYFTTATRCEDSHLSTVSTVRATVKESYCSYAILSVPEGLPFNVSTSVYHLCHKNATIYTQKFLVVHEKKAAAAKYMGDEIVFCFFCILMSAYASGMTLGYMKFSMIDLNTMLKIAEGDAAKKRVRRIMHFRRRSTQLVVTFSLFSSVFTVLFTTTCEKMLHGVSNEDVLKMAVPALICLIFAEMIPQAVCNSKFGFNLAASLWFVTVIIFFVTLPIAYPASLVLGRFLKRDVREVMTPEEKTCLLRSMAQNEREKTILENATTFTLKKVGQLMVPIEEVFMLSRSQKLNRSTVLTLVEKGYTRIPVYDNKNRSVIVGMLNMKNFNLLMVKTNLIDEPTVKEALHALELLKDRTVKFAVKYVNIEMNAHLLLNRMKTGDFHFACVVEYSAYDSKVVGIITIEDILEKLIGKIDEINELRVRSSIDDRGDNAVIGWCREAGSDKKYPLPFSQQLRILQHLLSECQVLKSLDIGIMKAKQILSLDRIRVGKKNDKLELHDLLLVIFEGTVLVTNEVETFERVIDVPSQRSSSTVNSQQHRQQTTDNSRSTPVPVLIIGKPLLNRLMKSLGSPFSEPLGPKDNVSELVVVSEEASYFKLRLEDLMNSINGCRKVDRNGHTTTGESLLQTLNSRASTSTSTTPACRTPLSVDARSQDETTPFMEKQE
;
A
#
# COMPACT_ATOMS: atom_id res chain seq x y z
N MET A 1 2.21 25.27 -37.31
CA MET A 1 2.28 24.41 -38.52
C MET A 1 1.08 24.55 -39.47
N SER A 2 -0.13 24.93 -39.04
CA SER A 2 -1.31 25.03 -39.93
C SER A 2 -1.55 26.40 -40.60
N LEU A 3 -0.72 27.42 -40.33
CA LEU A 3 -0.94 28.80 -40.83
C LEU A 3 0.14 29.31 -41.81
N PHE A 4 1.19 28.53 -42.07
CA PHE A 4 2.32 28.97 -42.91
C PHE A 4 2.24 28.48 -44.38
N LEU A 5 1.30 27.60 -44.70
CA LEU A 5 1.16 26.98 -46.03
C LEU A 5 0.16 27.69 -46.97
N PHE A 6 -0.55 28.72 -46.49
CA PHE A 6 -1.62 29.36 -47.27
C PHE A 6 -1.17 30.60 -48.09
N ALA A 7 0.08 31.06 -47.93
CA ALA A 7 0.55 32.32 -48.52
C ALA A 7 1.34 32.17 -49.84
N ILE A 8 1.69 30.95 -50.26
CA ILE A 8 2.62 30.72 -51.41
C ILE A 8 1.88 30.39 -52.73
N PHE A 9 0.55 30.27 -52.73
CA PHE A 9 -0.20 29.70 -53.88
C PHE A 9 -0.95 30.71 -54.78
N GLN A 10 -0.69 32.02 -54.71
CA GLN A 10 -1.56 33.05 -55.34
C GLN A 10 -0.94 33.89 -56.49
N LEU A 11 0.22 33.56 -57.06
CA LEU A 11 0.86 34.44 -58.07
C LEU A 11 1.37 33.72 -59.33
N ALA A 12 0.50 32.94 -59.96
CA ALA A 12 0.72 32.46 -61.33
C ALA A 12 -0.60 32.52 -62.09
N LEU A 13 -0.82 33.55 -62.93
CA LEU A 13 -1.72 33.59 -64.09
C LEU A 13 -1.64 35.00 -64.74
N GLY A 14 -1.26 35.09 -66.02
CA GLY A 14 -1.34 36.34 -66.80
C GLY A 14 -0.48 36.38 -68.07
N SER A 15 -1.04 35.91 -69.18
CA SER A 15 -0.49 35.70 -70.54
C SER A 15 -0.04 36.98 -71.31
N PRO A 16 0.85 36.91 -72.33
CA PRO A 16 1.38 38.06 -73.09
C PRO A 16 0.67 38.32 -74.45
N GLY A 17 0.72 39.57 -74.93
CA GLY A 17 0.29 40.00 -76.28
C GLY A 17 1.12 41.20 -76.80
N ALA A 18 1.46 41.20 -78.10
CA ALA A 18 2.56 41.94 -78.75
C ALA A 18 2.09 43.16 -79.63
N PRO A 19 2.90 43.82 -80.52
CA PRO A 19 3.24 45.25 -80.42
C PRO A 19 3.07 46.14 -81.69
N ASN A 20 3.58 47.38 -81.59
CA ASN A 20 4.16 48.26 -82.64
C ASN A 20 3.32 49.44 -83.17
N GLY A 21 3.90 50.64 -83.03
CA GLY A 21 3.58 51.88 -83.78
C GLY A 21 4.72 52.90 -83.60
N PRO A 22 5.28 53.49 -84.67
CA PRO A 22 6.42 54.41 -84.59
C PRO A 22 5.96 55.80 -84.11
N ASN A 23 6.83 56.56 -83.43
CA ASN A 23 6.67 57.95 -82.95
C ASN A 23 6.10 58.17 -81.52
N VAL A 24 6.28 57.24 -80.59
CA VAL A 24 5.91 57.48 -79.18
C VAL A 24 7.18 57.69 -78.33
N PRO A 25 7.26 58.73 -77.48
CA PRO A 25 8.44 59.03 -76.68
C PRO A 25 8.85 57.84 -75.80
N LEU A 26 10.16 57.66 -75.64
CA LEU A 26 10.75 56.63 -74.80
C LEU A 26 10.33 56.86 -73.34
N GLN A 27 9.49 55.97 -72.79
CA GLN A 27 8.99 56.06 -71.42
C GLN A 27 9.65 54.96 -70.59
N LEU A 28 10.61 55.32 -69.74
CA LEU A 28 11.26 54.39 -68.81
C LEU A 28 10.46 54.31 -67.51
N THR A 29 10.13 53.09 -67.07
CA THR A 29 9.40 52.83 -65.82
C THR A 29 10.29 52.34 -64.68
N GLY A 30 11.54 51.94 -64.96
CA GLY A 30 12.55 51.57 -63.95
C GLY A 30 13.30 50.29 -64.31
N VAL A 31 14.22 49.83 -63.43
CA VAL A 31 15.05 48.62 -63.64
C VAL A 31 14.51 47.40 -62.89
N ARG A 32 13.69 47.62 -61.86
CA ARG A 32 12.89 46.61 -61.14
C ARG A 32 11.78 47.38 -60.42
N ARG A 33 10.55 46.87 -60.34
CA ARG A 33 9.46 47.54 -59.58
C ARG A 33 9.97 47.93 -58.17
N GLY A 34 10.21 49.23 -57.93
CA GLY A 34 10.58 49.79 -56.63
C GLY A 34 12.07 49.82 -56.26
N LEU A 35 13.02 49.60 -57.18
CA LEU A 35 14.47 49.69 -56.90
C LEU A 35 15.20 50.53 -57.97
N ASP A 36 15.66 51.72 -57.58
CA ASP A 36 16.43 52.65 -58.43
C ASP A 36 17.96 52.53 -58.26
N HIS A 37 18.39 51.61 -57.39
CA HIS A 37 19.78 51.40 -57.02
C HIS A 37 20.19 49.94 -57.25
N VAL A 38 21.35 49.75 -57.88
CA VAL A 38 21.95 48.43 -58.08
C VAL A 38 23.38 48.46 -57.57
N GLN A 39 23.79 47.47 -56.77
CA GLN A 39 25.18 47.32 -56.32
C GLN A 39 25.88 46.25 -57.16
N LYS A 40 27.05 46.58 -57.72
CA LYS A 40 27.87 45.65 -58.53
C LYS A 40 29.33 45.69 -58.10
N LEU A 41 30.03 44.56 -58.23
CA LEU A 41 31.48 44.56 -58.03
C LEU A 41 32.18 45.29 -59.19
N PRO A 42 33.38 45.87 -58.95
CA PRO A 42 34.18 46.45 -60.01
C PRO A 42 34.50 45.43 -61.11
N SER A 43 34.34 45.84 -62.37
CA SER A 43 34.67 45.02 -63.56
C SER A 43 33.92 43.69 -63.67
N GLU A 44 32.81 43.51 -62.94
CA GLU A 44 31.94 42.35 -63.09
C GLU A 44 30.98 42.58 -64.26
N ALA A 45 30.95 41.65 -65.23
CA ALA A 45 29.96 41.68 -66.31
C ALA A 45 28.55 41.56 -65.72
N PHE A 46 27.64 42.47 -66.08
CA PHE A 46 26.25 42.37 -65.63
C PHE A 46 25.25 42.67 -66.73
N SER A 47 24.10 42.03 -66.62
CA SER A 47 22.91 42.38 -67.39
C SER A 47 21.79 42.83 -66.45
N PHE A 48 20.93 43.72 -66.94
CA PHE A 48 19.76 44.19 -66.21
C PHE A 48 18.59 44.37 -67.16
N LYS A 49 17.37 44.20 -66.63
CA LYS A 49 16.13 44.42 -67.37
C LYS A 49 15.70 45.86 -67.17
N LEU A 50 15.65 46.62 -68.25
CA LEU A 50 15.13 47.97 -68.28
C LEU A 50 13.65 47.91 -68.67
N PHE A 51 12.75 48.33 -67.79
CA PHE A 51 11.32 48.37 -68.07
C PHE A 51 10.94 49.73 -68.65
N GLY A 52 10.07 49.70 -69.66
CA GLY A 52 9.62 50.92 -70.34
C GLY A 52 8.72 50.62 -71.52
N LYS A 53 8.19 51.68 -72.13
CA LYS A 53 7.48 51.64 -73.40
C LYS A 53 8.34 52.32 -74.47
N ASN A 54 8.35 51.77 -75.68
CA ASN A 54 9.14 52.24 -76.83
C ASN A 54 10.64 52.31 -76.55
N LEU A 55 11.18 51.22 -75.99
CA LEU A 55 12.61 51.08 -75.75
C LEU A 55 13.34 50.97 -77.09
N ALA A 56 14.30 51.88 -77.33
CA ALA A 56 15.12 51.84 -78.53
C ALA A 56 16.04 50.62 -78.53
N GLU A 57 16.39 50.11 -79.72
CA GLU A 57 17.29 48.96 -79.88
C GLU A 57 18.75 49.30 -79.57
N ASP A 58 19.12 50.59 -79.57
CA ASP A 58 20.48 51.06 -79.35
C ASP A 58 20.51 52.44 -78.69
N GLY A 59 21.67 52.82 -78.13
CA GLY A 59 21.93 54.18 -77.67
C GLY A 59 22.00 54.37 -76.15
N TYR A 60 22.05 53.30 -75.36
CA TYR A 60 22.22 53.36 -73.91
C TYR A 60 23.70 53.39 -73.50
N TYR A 61 24.04 54.25 -72.55
CA TYR A 61 25.38 54.35 -71.98
C TYR A 61 25.32 54.74 -70.51
N PHE A 62 26.30 54.28 -69.73
CA PHE A 62 26.52 54.70 -68.36
C PHE A 62 27.51 55.86 -68.33
N THR A 63 27.28 56.85 -67.48
CA THR A 63 28.14 58.02 -67.29
C THR A 63 28.34 58.31 -65.80
N THR A 64 29.51 58.83 -65.41
CA THR A 64 29.73 59.35 -64.05
C THR A 64 29.23 60.78 -63.85
N ALA A 65 28.71 61.42 -64.91
CA ALA A 65 28.16 62.77 -64.83
C ALA A 65 26.78 62.78 -64.17
N THR A 66 26.50 63.85 -63.41
CA THR A 66 25.19 64.07 -62.77
C THR A 66 24.08 64.37 -63.77
N ARG A 67 24.44 64.83 -64.97
CA ARG A 67 23.53 65.08 -66.10
C ARG A 67 24.05 64.36 -67.35
N CYS A 68 23.14 63.86 -68.18
CA CYS A 68 23.51 63.19 -69.42
C CYS A 68 24.21 64.13 -70.43
N GLU A 69 23.91 65.43 -70.39
CA GLU A 69 24.56 66.45 -71.22
C GLU A 69 26.05 66.61 -70.91
N ASP A 70 26.43 66.46 -69.63
CA ASP A 70 27.81 66.59 -69.17
C ASP A 70 28.65 65.34 -69.49
N SER A 71 28.07 64.31 -70.12
CA SER A 71 28.78 63.07 -70.50
C SER A 71 29.86 63.29 -71.57
N HIS A 72 29.85 64.45 -72.24
CA HIS A 72 30.83 64.82 -73.25
C HIS A 72 32.09 65.49 -72.66
N LEU A 73 32.14 65.77 -71.36
CA LEU A 73 33.33 66.34 -70.72
C LEU A 73 34.44 65.27 -70.62
N SER A 74 35.69 65.67 -70.90
CA SER A 74 36.87 64.78 -70.85
C SER A 74 37.15 64.17 -69.47
N THR A 75 36.59 64.74 -68.40
CA THR A 75 36.73 64.27 -67.02
C THR A 75 35.73 63.19 -66.63
N VAL A 76 34.83 62.80 -67.53
CA VAL A 76 33.70 61.90 -67.24
C VAL A 76 33.92 60.56 -67.93
N SER A 77 33.87 59.47 -67.14
CA SER A 77 33.95 58.11 -67.71
C SER A 77 32.59 57.68 -68.25
N THR A 78 32.57 57.20 -69.50
CA THR A 78 31.36 56.64 -70.13
C THR A 78 31.59 55.20 -70.57
N VAL A 79 30.60 54.33 -70.30
CA VAL A 79 30.65 52.90 -70.67
C VAL A 79 29.39 52.55 -71.46
N ARG A 80 29.55 52.00 -72.68
CA ARG A 80 28.42 51.63 -73.53
C ARG A 80 27.73 50.37 -73.01
N ALA A 81 26.40 50.38 -72.98
CA ALA A 81 25.60 49.18 -72.71
C ALA A 81 25.06 48.62 -74.03
N THR A 82 25.16 47.30 -74.23
CA THR A 82 24.62 46.61 -75.41
C THR A 82 23.25 46.02 -75.11
N VAL A 83 22.28 46.20 -76.01
CA VAL A 83 20.95 45.58 -75.86
C VAL A 83 21.06 44.14 -76.37
N LYS A 84 20.79 43.15 -75.50
CA LYS A 84 20.75 41.72 -75.89
C LYS A 84 19.42 41.34 -76.54
N GLU A 85 18.32 41.75 -75.91
CA GLU A 85 16.96 41.41 -76.33
C GLU A 85 16.06 42.60 -76.01
N SER A 86 15.14 42.93 -76.92
CA SER A 86 14.14 43.98 -76.73
C SER A 86 12.74 43.39 -76.84
N TYR A 87 11.88 43.73 -75.89
CA TYR A 87 10.46 43.38 -75.84
C TYR A 87 9.62 44.65 -75.66
N CYS A 88 8.32 44.55 -75.93
CA CYS A 88 7.38 45.68 -75.90
C CYS A 88 7.38 46.48 -74.59
N SER A 89 7.68 45.81 -73.47
CA SER A 89 7.59 46.34 -72.11
C SER A 89 8.93 46.36 -71.35
N TYR A 90 9.98 45.74 -71.90
CA TYR A 90 11.30 45.72 -71.29
C TYR A 90 12.41 45.38 -72.30
N ALA A 91 13.63 45.82 -72.02
CA ALA A 91 14.83 45.50 -72.80
C ALA A 91 15.91 44.97 -71.85
N ILE A 92 16.70 44.00 -72.31
CA ILE A 92 17.81 43.43 -71.54
C ILE A 92 19.09 44.14 -71.98
N LEU A 93 19.65 44.98 -71.11
CA LEU A 93 20.94 45.63 -71.32
C LEU A 93 22.05 44.78 -70.71
N SER A 94 23.19 44.71 -71.40
CA SER A 94 24.38 43.96 -71.01
C SER A 94 25.60 44.87 -71.05
N VAL A 95 26.41 44.83 -70.00
CA VAL A 95 27.71 45.53 -69.92
C VAL A 95 28.78 44.44 -69.77
N PRO A 96 29.36 43.96 -70.89
CA PRO A 96 30.26 42.81 -70.86
C PRO A 96 31.58 43.08 -70.13
N GLU A 97 32.07 44.32 -70.15
CA GLU A 97 33.34 44.72 -69.50
C GLU A 97 33.16 45.20 -68.05
N GLY A 98 31.91 45.21 -67.55
CA GLY A 98 31.56 45.79 -66.25
C GLY A 98 31.73 47.31 -66.20
N LEU A 99 31.60 47.88 -64.99
CA LEU A 99 31.81 49.31 -64.74
C LEU A 99 33.13 49.53 -63.97
N PRO A 100 34.02 50.41 -64.43
CA PRO A 100 35.27 50.71 -63.74
C PRO A 100 35.04 51.71 -62.59
N PHE A 101 34.83 51.24 -61.37
CA PHE A 101 34.79 52.13 -60.20
C PHE A 101 36.20 52.63 -59.87
N ASN A 102 36.41 53.95 -59.89
CA ASN A 102 37.64 54.60 -59.45
C ASN A 102 37.40 55.30 -58.10
N VAL A 103 38.47 55.65 -57.37
CA VAL A 103 38.41 56.21 -56.00
C VAL A 103 37.48 57.44 -55.89
N SER A 104 37.32 58.21 -56.97
CA SER A 104 36.47 59.40 -57.04
C SER A 104 35.04 59.15 -57.52
N THR A 105 34.74 58.00 -58.14
CA THR A 105 33.48 57.74 -58.84
C THR A 105 32.78 56.50 -58.30
N SER A 106 32.02 56.68 -57.23
CA SER A 106 31.22 55.62 -56.58
C SER A 106 29.83 55.42 -57.19
N VAL A 107 29.51 56.16 -58.26
CA VAL A 107 28.18 56.22 -58.86
C VAL A 107 28.25 56.33 -60.38
N TYR A 108 27.54 55.45 -61.08
CA TYR A 108 27.22 55.58 -62.51
C TYR A 108 25.73 55.84 -62.72
N HIS A 109 25.42 56.70 -63.69
CA HIS A 109 24.08 57.05 -64.15
C HIS A 109 23.84 56.49 -65.56
N LEU A 110 22.67 55.87 -65.81
CA LEU A 110 22.26 55.42 -67.14
C LEU A 110 21.69 56.59 -67.96
N CYS A 111 22.10 56.73 -69.22
CA CYS A 111 21.64 57.75 -70.16
C CYS A 111 21.32 57.13 -71.53
N HIS A 112 20.49 57.82 -72.31
CA HIS A 112 20.10 57.40 -73.66
C HIS A 112 20.26 58.55 -74.66
N LYS A 113 20.78 58.27 -75.85
CA LYS A 113 21.12 59.29 -76.88
C LYS A 113 19.95 60.18 -77.32
N ASN A 114 18.71 59.67 -77.31
CA ASN A 114 17.51 60.43 -77.73
C ASN A 114 16.66 60.98 -76.57
N ALA A 115 17.13 60.92 -75.32
CA ALA A 115 16.36 61.44 -74.18
C ALA A 115 16.55 62.95 -74.03
N THR A 116 15.67 63.75 -74.64
CA THR A 116 15.76 65.22 -74.71
C THR A 116 15.05 65.96 -73.56
N ILE A 117 14.79 65.32 -72.42
CA ILE A 117 14.05 65.94 -71.31
C ILE A 117 14.73 65.64 -69.97
N TYR A 118 15.25 66.72 -69.38
CA TYR A 118 15.51 67.02 -67.98
C TYR A 118 15.25 65.89 -66.97
N THR A 119 16.34 65.47 -66.32
CA THR A 119 16.39 64.93 -64.94
C THR A 119 15.45 63.78 -64.63
N GLN A 120 15.75 62.58 -65.11
CA GLN A 120 15.32 61.37 -64.42
C GLN A 120 16.54 60.50 -64.17
N LYS A 121 16.86 60.24 -62.90
CA LYS A 121 17.91 59.31 -62.51
C LYS A 121 17.47 57.92 -62.96
N PHE A 122 17.97 57.45 -64.11
CA PHE A 122 17.45 56.21 -64.72
C PHE A 122 17.93 54.93 -64.03
N LEU A 123 19.12 54.97 -63.41
CA LEU A 123 19.66 53.92 -62.55
C LEU A 123 20.92 54.48 -61.87
N VAL A 124 21.08 54.27 -60.56
CA VAL A 124 22.31 54.60 -59.85
C VAL A 124 23.01 53.29 -59.50
N VAL A 125 24.16 53.02 -60.14
CA VAL A 125 24.97 51.84 -59.81
C VAL A 125 26.03 52.22 -58.78
N HIS A 126 25.97 51.60 -57.61
CA HIS A 126 26.94 51.79 -56.52
C HIS A 126 27.98 50.67 -56.51
N GLU A 127 29.21 51.00 -56.13
CA GLU A 127 30.27 50.03 -55.89
C GLU A 127 29.90 49.11 -54.70
N LYS A 128 29.86 47.80 -54.92
CA LYS A 128 29.75 46.81 -53.84
C LYS A 128 31.13 46.60 -53.21
N LYS A 129 31.42 47.29 -52.10
CA LYS A 129 32.65 47.05 -51.32
C LYS A 129 32.71 45.58 -50.90
N ALA A 130 33.84 44.92 -51.19
CA ALA A 130 34.12 43.52 -50.83
C ALA A 130 34.38 43.33 -49.31
N ALA A 131 33.56 43.94 -48.45
CA ALA A 131 33.64 43.78 -47.00
C ALA A 131 33.36 42.32 -46.54
N ALA A 132 32.77 41.48 -47.40
CA ALA A 132 32.38 40.12 -47.08
C ALA A 132 33.54 39.24 -46.58
N ALA A 133 34.78 39.42 -47.06
CA ALA A 133 35.85 38.49 -46.72
C ALA A 133 36.39 38.62 -45.28
N LYS A 134 36.34 39.81 -44.66
CA LYS A 134 36.93 40.03 -43.33
C LYS A 134 35.96 39.74 -42.18
N TYR A 135 34.65 39.90 -42.40
CA TYR A 135 33.63 39.63 -41.38
C TYR A 135 33.17 38.16 -41.34
N MET A 136 33.46 37.36 -42.37
CA MET A 136 33.07 35.95 -42.41
C MET A 136 33.66 35.13 -41.24
N GLY A 137 34.88 35.42 -40.79
CA GLY A 137 35.50 34.68 -39.69
C GLY A 137 34.74 34.83 -38.36
N ASP A 138 34.48 36.08 -37.96
CA ASP A 138 33.79 36.39 -36.70
C ASP A 138 32.33 35.91 -36.72
N GLU A 139 31.65 36.01 -37.87
CA GLU A 139 30.28 35.52 -38.04
C GLU A 139 30.21 33.98 -37.94
N ILE A 140 31.19 33.25 -38.49
CA ILE A 140 31.25 31.77 -38.36
C ILE A 140 31.44 31.37 -36.89
N VAL A 141 32.34 32.05 -36.17
CA VAL A 141 32.58 31.78 -34.74
C VAL A 141 31.31 32.07 -33.93
N PHE A 142 30.62 33.17 -34.23
CA PHE A 142 29.34 33.50 -33.59
C PHE A 142 28.26 32.45 -33.90
N CYS A 143 28.15 32.00 -35.15
CA CYS A 143 27.23 30.94 -35.57
C CYS A 143 27.49 29.63 -34.81
N PHE A 144 28.75 29.22 -34.68
CA PHE A 144 29.12 28.03 -33.92
C PHE A 144 28.75 28.15 -32.44
N PHE A 145 28.99 29.32 -31.84
CA PHE A 145 28.58 29.62 -30.46
C PHE A 145 27.05 29.54 -30.28
N CYS A 146 26.28 30.11 -31.22
CA CYS A 146 24.81 30.05 -31.17
C CYS A 146 24.29 28.61 -31.27
N ILE A 147 24.84 27.79 -32.18
CA ILE A 147 24.46 26.37 -32.28
C ILE A 147 24.78 25.65 -30.97
N LEU A 148 25.96 25.84 -30.39
CA LEU A 148 26.36 25.18 -29.14
C LEU A 148 25.43 25.54 -27.97
N MET A 149 25.06 26.81 -27.84
CA MET A 149 24.15 27.26 -26.76
C MET A 149 22.72 26.75 -26.96
N SER A 150 22.24 26.75 -28.22
CA SER A 150 20.94 26.16 -28.57
C SER A 150 20.90 24.65 -28.30
N ALA A 151 21.94 23.93 -28.74
CA ALA A 151 22.18 22.51 -28.49
C ALA A 151 22.24 22.17 -26.99
N TYR A 152 22.93 23.00 -26.20
CA TYR A 152 23.00 22.82 -24.76
C TYR A 152 21.62 22.91 -24.11
N ALA A 153 20.84 23.94 -24.42
CA ALA A 153 19.53 24.13 -23.82
C ALA A 153 18.51 23.06 -24.24
N SER A 154 18.51 22.67 -25.52
CA SER A 154 17.63 21.61 -26.01
C SER A 154 17.96 20.25 -25.38
N GLY A 155 19.24 19.88 -25.30
CA GLY A 155 19.71 18.64 -24.69
C GLY A 155 19.49 18.59 -23.17
N MET A 156 19.79 19.69 -22.46
CA MET A 156 19.57 19.78 -21.00
C MET A 156 18.10 19.67 -20.63
N THR A 157 17.17 20.17 -21.45
CA THR A 157 15.74 20.00 -21.20
C THR A 157 15.39 18.52 -21.02
N LEU A 158 15.84 17.66 -21.93
CA LEU A 158 15.63 16.21 -21.81
C LEU A 158 16.47 15.60 -20.67
N GLY A 159 17.70 16.06 -20.48
CA GLY A 159 18.59 15.59 -19.41
C GLY A 159 18.02 15.78 -18.00
N TYR A 160 17.44 16.95 -17.71
CA TYR A 160 16.74 17.23 -16.44
C TYR A 160 15.40 16.50 -16.34
N MET A 161 14.69 16.33 -17.45
CA MET A 161 13.36 15.72 -17.47
C MET A 161 13.39 14.18 -17.56
N LYS A 162 14.56 13.57 -17.73
CA LYS A 162 14.72 12.12 -17.92
C LYS A 162 14.25 11.27 -16.75
N PHE A 163 14.52 11.69 -15.51
CA PHE A 163 14.14 10.96 -14.30
C PHE A 163 12.88 11.58 -13.66
N SER A 164 11.94 10.75 -13.24
CA SER A 164 10.78 11.20 -12.47
C SER A 164 11.22 11.70 -11.08
N MET A 165 10.33 12.41 -10.38
CA MET A 165 10.62 12.82 -9.00
C MET A 165 10.79 11.61 -8.07
N ILE A 166 10.12 10.50 -8.37
CA ILE A 166 10.20 9.25 -7.61
C ILE A 166 11.57 8.59 -7.83
N ASP A 167 12.04 8.51 -9.08
CA ASP A 167 13.36 7.96 -9.41
C ASP A 167 14.48 8.76 -8.74
N LEU A 168 14.36 10.08 -8.71
CA LEU A 168 15.33 10.93 -8.00
C LEU A 168 15.31 10.67 -6.49
N ASN A 169 14.14 10.43 -5.90
CA ASN A 169 14.01 10.10 -4.48
C ASN A 169 14.54 8.70 -4.16
N THR A 170 14.33 7.71 -5.01
CA THR A 170 14.89 6.35 -4.84
C THR A 170 16.41 6.39 -4.99
N MET A 171 16.94 7.13 -5.97
CA MET A 171 18.38 7.34 -6.14
C MET A 171 18.99 8.08 -4.93
N LEU A 172 18.27 8.99 -4.29
CA LEU A 172 18.75 9.66 -3.06
C LEU A 172 18.86 8.69 -1.87
N LYS A 173 17.95 7.70 -1.79
CA LYS A 173 17.96 6.66 -0.75
C LYS A 173 19.05 5.62 -0.98
N ILE A 174 19.24 5.19 -2.23
CA ILE A 174 20.23 4.18 -2.61
C ILE A 174 21.66 4.75 -2.66
N ALA A 175 21.81 6.05 -2.95
CA ALA A 175 23.13 6.66 -3.12
C ALA A 175 23.96 6.59 -1.83
N GLU A 176 25.02 5.78 -1.88
CA GLU A 176 26.10 5.78 -0.91
C GLU A 176 27.06 6.94 -1.23
N GLY A 177 27.29 7.83 -0.26
CA GLY A 177 28.19 8.97 -0.38
C GLY A 177 27.52 10.33 -0.65
N ASP A 178 28.02 11.36 0.02
CA ASP A 178 27.46 12.71 -0.02
C ASP A 178 27.55 13.36 -1.41
N ALA A 179 28.57 13.04 -2.20
CA ALA A 179 28.74 13.60 -3.53
C ALA A 179 27.64 13.15 -4.51
N ALA A 180 27.18 11.90 -4.42
CA ALA A 180 26.07 11.39 -5.22
C ALA A 180 24.74 12.02 -4.76
N LYS A 181 24.49 12.08 -3.44
CA LYS A 181 23.32 12.75 -2.87
C LYS A 181 23.25 14.24 -3.23
N LYS A 182 24.39 14.95 -3.26
CA LYS A 182 24.47 16.36 -3.67
C LYS A 182 24.16 16.57 -5.16
N ARG A 183 24.54 15.64 -6.04
CA ARG A 183 24.21 15.69 -7.49
C ARG A 183 22.69 15.55 -7.71
N VAL A 184 22.07 14.55 -7.07
CA VAL A 184 20.63 14.31 -7.14
C VAL A 184 19.83 15.49 -6.57
N ARG A 185 20.24 16.03 -5.40
CA ARG A 185 19.59 17.20 -4.78
C ARG A 185 19.60 18.44 -5.67
N ARG A 186 20.71 18.70 -6.37
CA ARG A 186 20.82 19.84 -7.31
C ARG A 186 19.81 19.73 -8.46
N ILE A 187 19.70 18.56 -9.07
CA ILE A 187 18.72 18.30 -10.15
C ILE A 187 17.29 18.40 -9.63
N MET A 188 17.03 17.84 -8.44
CA MET A 188 15.71 17.87 -7.81
C MET A 188 15.19 19.29 -7.57
N HIS A 189 16.06 20.25 -7.25
CA HIS A 189 15.67 21.64 -7.04
C HIS A 189 15.02 22.25 -8.30
N PHE A 190 15.65 22.07 -9.46
CA PHE A 190 15.12 22.59 -10.73
C PHE A 190 13.92 21.77 -11.23
N ARG A 191 13.95 20.44 -11.06
CA ARG A 191 12.88 19.53 -11.48
C ARG A 191 11.55 19.78 -10.76
N ARG A 192 11.57 20.26 -9.50
CA ARG A 192 10.36 20.66 -8.75
C ARG A 192 9.53 21.72 -9.47
N ARG A 193 10.16 22.58 -10.28
CA ARG A 193 9.49 23.58 -11.13
C ARG A 193 9.59 23.17 -12.60
N SER A 194 9.10 21.98 -12.92
CA SER A 194 9.22 21.37 -14.26
C SER A 194 8.74 22.29 -15.38
N THR A 195 7.59 22.95 -15.22
CA THR A 195 7.06 23.90 -16.20
C THR A 195 7.99 25.08 -16.41
N GLN A 196 8.54 25.65 -15.32
CA GLN A 196 9.47 26.78 -15.41
C GLN A 196 10.78 26.36 -16.08
N LEU A 197 11.28 25.16 -15.80
CA LEU A 197 12.48 24.59 -16.40
C LEU A 197 12.32 24.44 -17.92
N VAL A 198 11.24 23.81 -18.37
CA VAL A 198 10.97 23.58 -19.80
C VAL A 198 10.82 24.92 -20.55
N VAL A 199 10.07 25.87 -19.98
CA VAL A 199 9.88 27.20 -20.58
C VAL A 199 11.21 27.95 -20.67
N THR A 200 12.03 27.91 -19.60
CA THR A 200 13.33 28.58 -19.55
C THR A 200 14.28 28.09 -20.65
N PHE A 201 14.48 26.78 -20.75
CA PHE A 201 15.39 26.23 -21.77
C PHE A 201 14.83 26.37 -23.20
N SER A 202 13.52 26.24 -23.38
CA SER A 202 12.88 26.44 -24.67
C SER A 202 13.02 27.88 -25.17
N LEU A 203 12.78 28.87 -24.30
CA LEU A 203 12.99 30.29 -24.62
C LEU A 203 14.46 30.58 -24.93
N PHE A 204 15.38 30.07 -24.12
CA PHE A 204 16.81 30.26 -24.34
C PHE A 204 17.25 29.67 -25.68
N SER A 205 16.89 28.41 -25.97
CA SER A 205 17.17 27.76 -27.25
C SER A 205 16.59 28.55 -28.43
N SER A 206 15.34 28.99 -28.33
CA SER A 206 14.66 29.75 -29.38
C SER A 206 15.38 31.07 -29.71
N VAL A 207 15.89 31.78 -28.71
CA VAL A 207 16.66 33.03 -28.92
C VAL A 207 17.95 32.75 -29.69
N PHE A 208 18.72 31.74 -29.30
CA PHE A 208 19.97 31.40 -30.00
C PHE A 208 19.73 30.84 -31.40
N THR A 209 18.65 30.08 -31.60
CA THR A 209 18.25 29.61 -32.93
C THR A 209 17.91 30.78 -33.85
N VAL A 210 17.17 31.79 -33.38
CA VAL A 210 16.86 32.99 -34.19
C VAL A 210 18.12 33.83 -34.47
N LEU A 211 19.03 33.98 -33.50
CA LEU A 211 20.30 34.68 -33.70
C LEU A 211 21.17 33.97 -34.74
N PHE A 212 21.18 32.63 -34.72
CA PHE A 212 21.87 31.82 -35.72
C PHE A 212 21.25 31.98 -37.10
N THR A 213 19.92 31.81 -37.25
CA THR A 213 19.26 31.89 -38.56
C THR A 213 19.46 33.26 -39.19
N THR A 214 19.31 34.35 -38.42
CA THR A 214 19.53 35.71 -38.93
C THR A 214 20.99 36.00 -39.30
N THR A 215 21.97 35.40 -38.63
CA THR A 215 23.39 35.54 -38.98
C THR A 215 23.72 34.72 -40.23
N CYS A 216 23.21 33.49 -40.33
CA CYS A 216 23.38 32.68 -41.53
C CYS A 216 22.70 33.29 -42.76
N GLU A 217 21.53 33.90 -42.59
CA GLU A 217 20.86 34.65 -43.66
C GLU A 217 21.77 35.78 -44.19
N LYS A 218 22.39 36.56 -43.28
CA LYS A 218 23.38 37.61 -43.62
C LYS A 218 24.55 37.08 -44.43
N MET A 219 25.12 35.95 -44.01
CA MET A 219 26.24 35.28 -44.69
C MET A 219 25.88 34.78 -46.10
N LEU A 220 24.62 34.43 -46.33
CA LEU A 220 24.15 33.84 -47.58
C LEU A 220 23.59 34.87 -48.58
N HIS A 221 23.68 36.17 -48.29
CA HIS A 221 23.36 37.21 -49.27
C HIS A 221 24.35 37.19 -50.43
N GLY A 222 23.87 37.01 -51.66
CA GLY A 222 24.67 36.97 -52.88
C GLY A 222 24.73 35.60 -53.58
N VAL A 223 24.15 34.54 -53.01
CA VAL A 223 24.18 33.18 -53.61
C VAL A 223 23.01 32.99 -54.57
N SER A 224 23.23 32.41 -55.75
CA SER A 224 22.14 32.06 -56.68
C SER A 224 21.08 31.18 -56.00
N ASN A 225 19.79 31.49 -56.17
CA ASN A 225 18.64 30.94 -55.41
C ASN A 225 18.56 31.38 -53.93
N GLU A 226 18.88 32.65 -53.67
CA GLU A 226 18.89 33.29 -52.35
C GLU A 226 17.70 32.91 -51.46
N ASP A 227 16.47 33.03 -51.97
CA ASP A 227 15.28 32.94 -51.12
C ASP A 227 15.09 31.55 -50.51
N VAL A 228 15.29 30.50 -51.30
CA VAL A 228 15.12 29.10 -50.85
C VAL A 228 16.29 28.68 -49.98
N LEU A 229 17.52 29.03 -50.38
CA LEU A 229 18.71 28.59 -49.68
C LEU A 229 18.85 29.27 -48.30
N LYS A 230 18.43 30.54 -48.18
CA LYS A 230 18.41 31.31 -46.92
C LYS A 230 17.47 30.70 -45.88
N MET A 231 16.37 30.10 -46.29
CA MET A 231 15.44 29.44 -45.37
C MET A 231 15.86 27.99 -45.07
N ALA A 232 16.23 27.23 -46.10
CA ALA A 232 16.43 25.78 -45.96
C ALA A 232 17.73 25.41 -45.23
N VAL A 233 18.85 26.09 -45.52
CA VAL A 233 20.17 25.70 -44.98
C VAL A 233 20.24 25.91 -43.46
N PRO A 234 19.88 27.09 -42.90
CA PRO A 234 19.94 27.29 -41.45
C PRO A 234 18.97 26.39 -40.70
N ALA A 235 17.77 26.17 -41.25
CA ALA A 235 16.76 25.29 -40.65
C ALA A 235 17.25 23.84 -40.56
N LEU A 236 17.87 23.31 -41.62
CA LEU A 236 18.42 21.95 -41.62
C LEU A 236 19.58 21.80 -40.63
N ILE A 237 20.49 22.78 -40.58
CA ILE A 237 21.61 22.79 -39.64
C ILE A 237 21.11 22.82 -38.19
N CYS A 238 20.16 23.69 -37.86
CA CYS A 238 19.56 23.75 -36.52
C CYS A 238 18.87 22.45 -36.14
N LEU A 239 18.05 21.87 -37.03
CA LEU A 239 17.33 20.63 -36.75
C LEU A 239 18.30 19.50 -36.40
N ILE A 240 19.40 19.35 -37.14
CA ILE A 240 20.35 18.26 -36.92
C ILE A 240 21.24 18.56 -35.71
N PHE A 241 21.95 19.69 -35.73
CA PHE A 241 23.01 19.98 -34.76
C PHE A 241 22.52 20.62 -33.45
N ALA A 242 21.43 21.39 -33.48
CA ALA A 242 20.89 22.04 -32.30
C ALA A 242 19.76 21.23 -31.63
N GLU A 243 19.06 20.36 -32.35
CA GLU A 243 17.94 19.59 -31.78
C GLU A 243 18.21 18.07 -31.74
N MET A 244 18.32 17.42 -32.91
CA MET A 244 18.34 15.96 -33.00
C MET A 244 19.54 15.32 -32.28
N ILE A 245 20.77 15.78 -32.59
CA ILE A 245 21.99 15.21 -31.98
C ILE A 245 22.04 15.47 -30.46
N PRO A 246 21.84 16.70 -29.97
CA PRO A 246 21.93 16.98 -28.53
C PRO A 246 20.85 16.26 -27.72
N GLN A 247 19.62 16.16 -28.23
CA GLN A 247 18.55 15.41 -27.56
C GLN A 247 18.85 13.90 -27.54
N ALA A 248 19.36 13.33 -28.62
CA ALA A 248 19.75 11.92 -28.66
C ALA A 248 20.86 11.60 -27.64
N VAL A 249 21.89 12.44 -27.54
CA VAL A 249 23.01 12.25 -26.61
C VAL A 249 22.56 12.42 -25.15
N CYS A 250 21.74 13.44 -24.85
CA CYS A 250 21.27 13.72 -23.49
C CYS A 250 20.20 12.74 -23.01
N ASN A 251 19.57 11.97 -23.91
CA ASN A 251 18.70 10.87 -23.52
C ASN A 251 19.47 9.69 -22.88
N SER A 252 20.81 9.68 -22.91
CA SER A 252 21.63 8.65 -22.26
C SER A 252 21.93 8.96 -20.78
N LYS A 253 22.70 8.13 -20.08
CA LYS A 253 23.16 8.44 -18.69
C LYS A 253 24.03 9.70 -18.65
N PHE A 254 24.61 10.08 -19.80
CA PHE A 254 25.42 11.26 -19.94
C PHE A 254 24.65 12.55 -19.63
N GLY A 255 23.40 12.67 -20.06
CA GLY A 255 22.58 13.87 -19.81
C GLY A 255 22.40 14.18 -18.33
N PHE A 256 22.20 13.16 -17.50
CA PHE A 256 22.09 13.33 -16.04
C PHE A 256 23.40 13.81 -15.41
N ASN A 257 24.53 13.20 -15.79
CA ASN A 257 25.84 13.60 -15.29
C ASN A 257 26.20 15.02 -15.75
N LEU A 258 25.88 15.36 -16.99
CA LEU A 258 26.13 16.69 -17.56
C LEU A 258 25.27 17.75 -16.87
N ALA A 259 23.98 17.49 -16.65
CA ALA A 259 23.09 18.37 -15.89
C ALA A 259 23.57 18.57 -14.44
N ALA A 260 24.03 17.50 -13.78
CA ALA A 260 24.57 17.59 -12.42
C ALA A 260 25.91 18.36 -12.35
N SER A 261 26.74 18.24 -13.37
CA SER A 261 28.05 18.91 -13.43
C SER A 261 27.91 20.39 -13.77
N LEU A 262 27.13 20.71 -14.81
CA LEU A 262 26.92 22.06 -15.34
C LEU A 262 25.72 22.79 -14.71
N TRP A 263 25.35 22.42 -13.47
CA TRP A 263 24.24 23.04 -12.74
C TRP A 263 24.37 24.58 -12.67
N PHE A 264 25.60 25.10 -12.59
CA PHE A 264 25.85 26.55 -12.52
C PHE A 264 25.45 27.27 -13.82
N VAL A 265 25.63 26.62 -14.99
CA VAL A 265 25.18 27.16 -16.28
C VAL A 265 23.67 27.23 -16.30
N THR A 266 22.98 26.19 -15.78
CA THR A 266 21.53 26.19 -15.65
C THR A 266 21.03 27.32 -14.74
N VAL A 267 21.71 27.60 -13.62
CA VAL A 267 21.38 28.75 -12.75
C VAL A 267 21.46 30.06 -13.52
N ILE A 268 22.54 30.27 -14.30
CA ILE A 268 22.74 31.49 -15.08
C ILE A 268 21.61 31.64 -16.11
N ILE A 269 21.29 30.58 -16.87
CA ILE A 269 20.19 30.60 -17.85
C ILE A 269 18.88 30.96 -17.15
N PHE A 270 18.60 30.34 -16.00
CA PHE A 270 17.38 30.58 -15.23
C PHE A 270 17.27 32.01 -14.72
N PHE A 271 18.40 32.62 -14.33
CA PHE A 271 18.46 34.02 -13.92
C PHE A 271 18.21 34.97 -15.09
N VAL A 272 18.84 34.72 -16.25
CA VAL A 272 18.70 35.56 -17.46
C VAL A 272 17.30 35.50 -18.03
N THR A 273 16.68 34.32 -18.07
CA THR A 273 15.32 34.16 -18.63
C THR A 273 14.21 34.44 -17.62
N LEU A 274 14.53 34.64 -16.34
CA LEU A 274 13.56 34.84 -15.25
C LEU A 274 12.44 35.84 -15.55
N PRO A 275 12.70 37.07 -16.08
CA PRO A 275 11.64 38.07 -16.25
C PRO A 275 10.55 37.64 -17.23
N ILE A 276 10.88 36.78 -18.21
CA ILE A 276 9.93 36.30 -19.23
C ILE A 276 9.44 34.88 -18.89
N ALA A 277 10.34 34.01 -18.46
CA ALA A 277 10.04 32.61 -18.20
C ALA A 277 9.13 32.42 -16.98
N TYR A 278 9.29 33.24 -15.94
CA TYR A 278 8.43 33.15 -14.74
C TYR A 278 6.96 33.45 -15.05
N PRO A 279 6.58 34.61 -15.63
CA PRO A 279 5.17 34.88 -15.96
C PRO A 279 4.64 33.90 -17.01
N ALA A 280 5.43 33.53 -18.02
CA ALA A 280 5.03 32.52 -19.00
C ALA A 280 4.73 31.17 -18.32
N SER A 281 5.56 30.75 -17.37
CA SER A 281 5.32 29.52 -16.60
C SER A 281 4.08 29.59 -15.69
N LEU A 282 3.77 30.77 -15.15
CA LEU A 282 2.58 30.99 -14.33
C LEU A 282 1.31 30.93 -15.18
N VAL A 283 1.32 31.57 -16.35
CA VAL A 283 0.23 31.51 -17.33
C VAL A 283 0.00 30.07 -17.77
N LEU A 284 1.08 29.36 -18.13
CA LEU A 284 1.01 27.97 -18.54
C LEU A 284 0.48 27.08 -17.41
N GLY A 285 0.96 27.24 -16.18
CA GLY A 285 0.43 26.54 -15.00
C GLY A 285 -1.06 26.81 -14.76
N ARG A 286 -1.50 28.05 -14.98
CA ARG A 286 -2.92 28.45 -14.84
C ARG A 286 -3.80 27.93 -15.97
N PHE A 287 -3.26 27.67 -17.17
CA PHE A 287 -4.00 27.02 -18.25
C PHE A 287 -4.04 25.50 -18.09
N LEU A 288 -2.95 24.90 -17.60
CA LEU A 288 -2.93 23.47 -17.34
C LEU A 288 -3.84 23.06 -16.17
N LYS A 289 -4.27 24.00 -15.29
CA LYS A 289 -5.33 23.96 -14.24
C LYS A 289 -5.48 22.73 -13.33
N ARG A 290 -4.69 21.70 -13.55
CA ARG A 290 -4.56 20.49 -12.77
C ARG A 290 -3.10 20.16 -12.98
N ASP A 291 -2.40 20.00 -11.89
CA ASP A 291 -1.06 19.44 -11.90
C ASP A 291 -1.00 18.37 -13.01
N VAL A 292 0.04 18.40 -13.83
CA VAL A 292 0.60 17.11 -14.25
C VAL A 292 1.14 16.50 -12.96
N ARG A 293 0.23 16.11 -12.06
CA ARG A 293 0.41 15.10 -11.07
C ARG A 293 0.74 13.95 -12.00
N GLU A 294 2.02 13.61 -12.09
CA GLU A 294 2.41 12.29 -12.55
C GLU A 294 1.39 11.37 -11.89
N VAL A 295 0.46 10.83 -12.70
CA VAL A 295 -0.60 9.96 -12.20
C VAL A 295 0.20 8.77 -11.73
N MET A 296 0.52 8.80 -10.44
CA MET A 296 1.40 7.82 -9.86
C MET A 296 0.70 6.50 -10.08
N THR A 297 1.33 5.64 -10.88
CA THR A 297 0.75 4.34 -11.16
C THR A 297 0.52 3.64 -9.80
N PRO A 298 -0.49 2.77 -9.66
CA PRO A 298 -0.69 2.04 -8.40
C PRO A 298 0.61 1.34 -7.95
N GLU A 299 1.42 0.90 -8.90
CA GLU A 299 2.76 0.34 -8.71
C GLU A 299 3.75 1.35 -8.13
N GLU A 300 3.86 2.56 -8.71
CA GLU A 300 4.70 3.63 -8.17
C GLU A 300 4.26 4.05 -6.75
N LYS A 301 2.95 4.09 -6.49
CA LYS A 301 2.41 4.37 -5.15
C LYS A 301 2.87 3.29 -4.17
N THR A 302 2.69 2.01 -4.50
CA THR A 302 3.19 0.93 -3.65
C THR A 302 4.71 1.00 -3.45
N CYS A 303 5.49 1.38 -4.47
CA CYS A 303 6.94 1.53 -4.37
C CYS A 303 7.35 2.67 -3.42
N LEU A 304 6.68 3.83 -3.51
CA LEU A 304 6.90 4.95 -2.60
C LEU A 304 6.54 4.57 -1.16
N LEU A 305 5.41 3.87 -0.97
CA LEU A 305 4.97 3.37 0.34
C LEU A 305 5.97 2.34 0.91
N ARG A 306 6.47 1.40 0.09
CA ARG A 306 7.56 0.48 0.50
C ARG A 306 8.80 1.23 0.97
N SER A 307 9.13 2.34 0.31
CA SER A 307 10.31 3.13 0.66
C SER A 307 10.13 3.93 1.96
N MET A 308 8.90 4.09 2.45
CA MET A 308 8.60 4.77 3.72
C MET A 308 8.56 3.80 4.91
N ALA A 309 8.17 2.54 4.69
CA ALA A 309 8.14 1.53 5.74
C ALA A 309 9.55 1.15 6.19
N GLN A 310 9.83 1.20 7.50
CA GLN A 310 11.11 0.77 8.06
C GLN A 310 11.11 -0.74 8.33
N ASN A 311 9.95 -1.29 8.68
CA ASN A 311 9.77 -2.67 9.07
C ASN A 311 9.03 -3.47 7.98
N GLU A 312 9.43 -4.74 7.74
CA GLU A 312 8.72 -5.62 6.80
C GLU A 312 7.23 -5.81 7.18
N ARG A 313 6.90 -5.76 8.48
CA ARG A 313 5.51 -5.80 8.95
C ARG A 313 4.69 -4.57 8.53
N GLU A 314 5.27 -3.38 8.64
CA GLU A 314 4.60 -2.15 8.19
C GLU A 314 4.40 -2.17 6.68
N LYS A 315 5.42 -2.67 5.95
CA LYS A 315 5.37 -2.81 4.51
C LYS A 315 4.25 -3.75 4.06
N THR A 316 4.10 -4.92 4.70
CA THR A 316 3.00 -5.85 4.36
C THR A 316 1.63 -5.26 4.67
N ILE A 317 1.48 -4.58 5.82
CA ILE A 317 0.22 -3.89 6.18
C ILE A 317 -0.10 -2.82 5.14
N LEU A 318 0.89 -2.03 4.74
CA LEU A 318 0.72 -0.91 3.82
C LEU A 318 0.39 -1.38 2.39
N GLU A 319 1.07 -2.43 1.92
CA GLU A 319 0.76 -3.11 0.66
C GLU A 319 -0.65 -3.71 0.70
N ASN A 320 -1.01 -4.41 1.78
CA ASN A 320 -2.35 -4.96 1.95
C ASN A 320 -3.42 -3.87 1.97
N ALA A 321 -3.19 -2.73 2.63
CA ALA A 321 -4.12 -1.61 2.66
C ALA A 321 -4.37 -1.01 1.27
N THR A 322 -3.33 -0.86 0.45
CA THR A 322 -3.50 -0.38 -0.94
C THR A 322 -4.31 -1.34 -1.80
N THR A 323 -4.03 -2.65 -1.70
CA THR A 323 -4.74 -3.68 -2.48
C THR A 323 -6.14 -3.98 -1.95
N PHE A 324 -6.41 -3.75 -0.66
CA PHE A 324 -7.67 -4.03 0.00
C PHE A 324 -8.85 -3.27 -0.62
N THR A 325 -8.61 -2.04 -1.08
CA THR A 325 -9.63 -1.22 -1.75
C THR A 325 -10.21 -1.87 -3.02
N LEU A 326 -9.46 -2.80 -3.64
CA LEU A 326 -9.85 -3.53 -4.85
C LEU A 326 -10.44 -4.93 -4.56
N LYS A 327 -10.39 -5.40 -3.30
CA LYS A 327 -10.83 -6.76 -2.95
C LYS A 327 -12.36 -6.83 -2.84
N LYS A 328 -12.92 -7.92 -3.35
CA LYS A 328 -14.35 -8.26 -3.22
C LYS A 328 -14.57 -9.18 -2.03
N VAL A 329 -15.78 -9.20 -1.47
CA VAL A 329 -16.18 -10.08 -0.36
C VAL A 329 -15.95 -11.55 -0.70
N GLY A 330 -16.21 -11.97 -1.94
CA GLY A 330 -15.95 -13.35 -2.39
C GLY A 330 -14.49 -13.81 -2.27
N GLN A 331 -13.52 -12.90 -2.21
CA GLN A 331 -12.10 -13.25 -2.04
C GLN A 331 -11.68 -13.37 -0.56
N LEU A 332 -12.54 -12.93 0.36
CA LEU A 332 -12.28 -12.91 1.81
C LEU A 332 -13.16 -13.89 2.58
N MET A 333 -14.18 -14.45 1.94
CA MET A 333 -15.12 -15.36 2.57
C MET A 333 -14.52 -16.73 2.83
N VAL A 334 -15.05 -17.41 3.84
CA VAL A 334 -14.85 -18.85 4.04
C VAL A 334 -15.91 -19.60 3.22
N PRO A 335 -15.52 -20.46 2.26
CA PRO A 335 -16.44 -21.23 1.45
C PRO A 335 -17.35 -22.12 2.30
N ILE A 336 -18.63 -22.26 1.93
CA ILE A 336 -19.66 -23.02 2.66
C ILE A 336 -19.26 -24.48 2.98
N GLU A 337 -18.37 -25.05 2.16
CA GLU A 337 -17.83 -26.41 2.28
C GLU A 337 -16.92 -26.55 3.49
N GLU A 338 -16.17 -25.50 3.84
CA GLU A 338 -15.24 -25.47 4.97
C GLU A 338 -15.91 -25.03 6.27
N VAL A 339 -17.11 -24.45 6.20
CA VAL A 339 -17.80 -23.92 7.39
C VAL A 339 -18.38 -25.06 8.23
N PHE A 340 -18.08 -25.05 9.53
CA PHE A 340 -18.75 -25.91 10.49
C PHE A 340 -20.18 -25.41 10.77
N MET A 341 -21.18 -26.26 10.56
CA MET A 341 -22.60 -25.90 10.69
C MET A 341 -23.38 -26.99 11.42
N LEU A 342 -24.51 -26.61 12.03
CA LEU A 342 -25.44 -27.55 12.67
C LEU A 342 -26.74 -27.69 11.88
N SER A 343 -27.26 -28.91 11.80
CA SER A 343 -28.58 -29.16 11.23
C SER A 343 -29.68 -28.75 12.20
N ARG A 344 -30.80 -28.23 11.67
CA ARG A 344 -31.97 -27.87 12.47
C ARG A 344 -32.57 -29.03 13.28
N SER A 345 -32.51 -30.27 12.77
CA SER A 345 -32.95 -31.48 13.49
C SER A 345 -31.85 -32.16 14.31
N GLN A 346 -30.62 -31.63 14.29
CA GLN A 346 -29.56 -32.22 15.08
C GLN A 346 -29.89 -32.09 16.56
N LYS A 347 -29.77 -33.18 17.30
CA LYS A 347 -29.92 -33.17 18.75
C LYS A 347 -28.63 -32.72 19.41
N LEU A 348 -28.76 -31.89 20.44
CA LEU A 348 -27.65 -31.38 21.24
C LEU A 348 -27.25 -32.40 22.31
N ASN A 349 -26.87 -33.58 21.86
CA ASN A 349 -26.38 -34.69 22.69
C ASN A 349 -25.02 -34.34 23.26
N ARG A 350 -24.57 -35.08 24.29
CA ARG A 350 -23.23 -34.93 24.87
C ARG A 350 -22.14 -34.92 23.80
N SER A 351 -22.20 -35.85 22.83
CA SER A 351 -21.24 -35.93 21.73
C SER A 351 -21.23 -34.67 20.87
N THR A 352 -22.40 -34.18 20.45
CA THR A 352 -22.53 -32.93 19.69
C THR A 352 -21.95 -31.75 20.45
N VAL A 353 -22.27 -31.61 21.74
CA VAL A 353 -21.78 -30.51 22.58
C VAL A 353 -20.25 -30.58 22.73
N LEU A 354 -19.68 -31.77 22.90
CA LEU A 354 -18.23 -31.93 22.93
C LEU A 354 -17.59 -31.53 21.61
N THR A 355 -18.18 -31.92 20.48
CA THR A 355 -17.74 -31.46 19.16
C THR A 355 -17.80 -29.94 19.02
N LEU A 356 -18.82 -29.27 19.59
CA LEU A 356 -18.92 -27.81 19.57
C LEU A 356 -17.79 -27.15 20.36
N VAL A 357 -17.46 -27.69 21.54
CA VAL A 357 -16.37 -27.20 22.38
C VAL A 357 -15.01 -27.48 21.72
N GLU A 358 -14.82 -28.67 21.16
CA GLU A 358 -13.63 -29.07 20.39
C GLU A 358 -13.33 -28.11 19.23
N LYS A 359 -14.37 -27.64 18.54
CA LYS A 359 -14.21 -26.71 17.43
C LYS A 359 -13.97 -25.27 17.87
N GLY A 360 -14.35 -24.89 19.09
CA GLY A 360 -14.07 -23.56 19.66
C GLY A 360 -14.79 -22.37 19.01
N TYR A 361 -15.72 -22.59 18.07
CA TYR A 361 -16.42 -21.49 17.39
C TYR A 361 -17.45 -20.79 18.27
N THR A 362 -17.39 -19.46 18.34
CA THR A 362 -18.36 -18.66 19.12
C THR A 362 -19.73 -18.57 18.44
N ARG A 363 -19.75 -18.51 17.09
CA ARG A 363 -20.95 -18.30 16.27
C ARG A 363 -21.05 -19.42 15.25
N ILE A 364 -22.13 -20.20 15.31
CA ILE A 364 -22.29 -21.42 14.53
C ILE A 364 -23.59 -21.32 13.73
N PRO A 365 -23.53 -21.27 12.39
CA PRO A 365 -24.73 -21.19 11.57
C PRO A 365 -25.53 -22.50 11.61
N VAL A 366 -26.85 -22.37 11.60
CA VAL A 366 -27.81 -23.48 11.61
C VAL A 366 -28.51 -23.52 10.26
N TYR A 367 -28.39 -24.65 9.55
CA TYR A 367 -28.96 -24.85 8.23
C TYR A 367 -30.25 -25.68 8.26
N ASP A 368 -31.10 -25.52 7.25
CA ASP A 368 -32.32 -26.33 7.11
C ASP A 368 -31.99 -27.74 6.62
N ASN A 369 -32.66 -28.76 7.15
CA ASN A 369 -32.28 -30.16 6.93
C ASN A 369 -32.28 -30.60 5.46
N LYS A 370 -33.05 -29.91 4.61
CA LYS A 370 -33.14 -30.20 3.19
C LYS A 370 -31.94 -29.66 2.42
N ASN A 371 -31.54 -28.42 2.72
CA ASN A 371 -30.56 -27.67 1.94
C ASN A 371 -29.53 -26.99 2.85
N ARG A 372 -28.27 -27.41 2.76
CA ARG A 372 -27.15 -26.78 3.47
C ARG A 372 -26.93 -25.31 3.11
N SER A 373 -27.35 -24.91 1.91
CA SER A 373 -27.28 -23.53 1.43
C SER A 373 -28.27 -22.58 2.11
N VAL A 374 -29.23 -23.09 2.87
CA VAL A 374 -30.27 -22.29 3.53
C VAL A 374 -29.98 -22.19 5.02
N ILE A 375 -29.52 -21.02 5.45
CA ILE A 375 -29.21 -20.75 6.85
C ILE A 375 -30.45 -20.17 7.53
N VAL A 376 -30.99 -20.90 8.51
CA VAL A 376 -32.22 -20.55 9.24
C VAL A 376 -31.92 -19.69 10.45
N GLY A 377 -30.74 -19.84 11.05
CA GLY A 377 -30.36 -19.10 12.25
C GLY A 377 -28.89 -19.27 12.62
N MET A 378 -28.53 -18.82 13.82
CA MET A 378 -27.17 -18.88 14.33
C MET A 378 -27.18 -19.20 15.83
N LEU A 379 -26.46 -20.25 16.22
CA LEU A 379 -26.22 -20.60 17.62
C LEU A 379 -24.98 -19.85 18.11
N ASN A 380 -25.11 -19.13 19.23
CA ASN A 380 -23.98 -18.45 19.87
C ASN A 380 -23.62 -19.18 21.17
N MET A 381 -22.39 -19.67 21.27
CA MET A 381 -21.91 -20.44 22.42
C MET A 381 -22.00 -19.68 23.74
N LYS A 382 -21.92 -18.34 23.73
CA LYS A 382 -22.14 -17.52 24.94
C LYS A 382 -23.54 -17.70 25.53
N ASN A 383 -24.54 -17.91 24.67
CA ASN A 383 -25.92 -18.14 25.10
C ASN A 383 -26.20 -19.63 25.37
N PHE A 384 -25.30 -20.53 24.99
CA PHE A 384 -25.45 -21.97 25.22
C PHE A 384 -25.49 -22.30 26.72
N ASN A 385 -24.69 -21.61 27.55
CA ASN A 385 -24.75 -21.77 29.01
C ASN A 385 -26.13 -21.41 29.59
N LEU A 386 -26.77 -20.36 29.05
CA LEU A 386 -28.12 -19.97 29.49
C LEU A 386 -29.16 -21.03 29.10
N LEU A 387 -29.01 -21.65 27.94
CA LEU A 387 -29.85 -22.76 27.49
C LEU A 387 -29.70 -23.97 28.44
N MET A 388 -28.48 -24.39 28.75
CA MET A 388 -28.27 -25.56 29.61
C MET A 388 -28.75 -25.35 31.06
N VAL A 389 -28.75 -24.11 31.56
CA VAL A 389 -29.13 -23.81 32.96
C VAL A 389 -30.62 -23.54 33.14
N LYS A 390 -31.24 -22.79 32.21
CA LYS A 390 -32.61 -22.26 32.40
C LYS A 390 -33.69 -23.15 31.82
N THR A 391 -33.44 -23.75 30.67
CA THR A 391 -34.42 -24.64 30.09
C THR A 391 -34.24 -26.01 30.72
N ASN A 392 -35.18 -26.39 31.59
CA ASN A 392 -35.43 -27.78 31.99
C ASN A 392 -35.88 -28.61 30.77
N LEU A 393 -35.17 -28.51 29.64
CA LEU A 393 -35.39 -29.31 28.45
C LEU A 393 -34.92 -30.72 28.78
N ILE A 394 -35.91 -31.56 28.99
CA ILE A 394 -35.83 -33.00 29.17
C ILE A 394 -35.08 -33.59 27.96
N ASP A 395 -34.10 -34.45 28.23
CA ASP A 395 -33.32 -35.28 27.30
C ASP A 395 -32.98 -34.67 25.92
N GLU A 396 -31.77 -34.12 25.80
CA GLU A 396 -31.10 -33.82 24.51
C GLU A 396 -31.92 -32.95 23.52
N PRO A 397 -32.07 -31.63 23.78
CA PRO A 397 -32.92 -30.78 22.96
C PRO A 397 -32.45 -30.71 21.50
N THR A 398 -33.42 -30.62 20.60
CA THR A 398 -33.13 -30.38 19.20
C THR A 398 -32.64 -28.94 18.99
N VAL A 399 -31.74 -28.68 18.04
CA VAL A 399 -31.29 -27.30 17.74
C VAL A 399 -32.47 -26.35 17.46
N LYS A 400 -33.55 -26.83 16.83
CA LYS A 400 -34.79 -26.07 16.66
C LYS A 400 -35.39 -25.58 17.99
N GLU A 401 -35.46 -26.46 18.97
CA GLU A 401 -36.01 -26.16 20.31
C GLU A 401 -35.08 -25.21 21.06
N ALA A 402 -33.77 -25.42 20.92
CA ALA A 402 -32.76 -24.52 21.47
C ALA A 402 -32.87 -23.10 20.91
N LEU A 403 -33.01 -22.94 19.59
CA LEU A 403 -33.20 -21.63 18.96
C LEU A 403 -34.51 -20.98 19.43
N HIS A 404 -35.61 -21.72 19.46
CA HIS A 404 -36.90 -21.21 19.92
C HIS A 404 -36.88 -20.80 21.40
N ALA A 405 -36.22 -21.59 22.25
CA ALA A 405 -36.01 -21.24 23.66
C ALA A 405 -35.16 -19.97 23.81
N LEU A 406 -34.12 -19.80 23.00
CA LEU A 406 -33.29 -18.61 23.02
C LEU A 406 -34.03 -17.36 22.51
N GLU A 407 -34.93 -17.53 21.55
CA GLU A 407 -35.83 -16.46 21.09
C GLU A 407 -36.80 -16.03 22.21
N LEU A 408 -37.37 -17.00 22.94
CA LEU A 408 -38.28 -16.74 24.08
C LEU A 408 -37.58 -16.11 25.29
N LEU A 409 -36.33 -16.47 25.54
CA LEU A 409 -35.57 -15.99 26.70
C LEU A 409 -35.05 -14.55 26.56
N LYS A 410 -35.13 -13.94 25.37
CA LYS A 410 -34.55 -12.61 25.13
C LYS A 410 -35.56 -11.50 24.97
N ASP A 411 -35.52 -10.62 25.95
CA ASP A 411 -36.02 -9.26 25.94
C ASP A 411 -35.30 -8.44 24.83
N ARG A 412 -35.97 -8.29 23.68
CA ARG A 412 -35.80 -7.32 22.56
C ARG A 412 -34.41 -6.92 22.00
N THR A 413 -33.27 -7.40 22.50
CA THR A 413 -31.96 -6.77 22.22
C THR A 413 -30.95 -7.61 21.45
N VAL A 414 -31.16 -8.92 21.27
CA VAL A 414 -30.26 -9.74 20.44
C VAL A 414 -31.04 -10.35 19.29
N LYS A 415 -31.19 -9.58 18.22
CA LYS A 415 -31.66 -10.11 16.93
C LYS A 415 -30.62 -11.11 16.45
N PHE A 416 -30.91 -12.41 16.52
CA PHE A 416 -30.17 -13.46 15.81
C PHE A 416 -30.45 -13.39 14.29
N ALA A 417 -30.52 -12.19 13.74
CA ALA A 417 -30.76 -11.98 12.33
C ALA A 417 -29.43 -12.17 11.60
N VAL A 418 -29.28 -13.33 10.95
CA VAL A 418 -28.22 -13.56 9.98
C VAL A 418 -28.30 -12.46 8.91
N LYS A 419 -27.20 -11.74 8.71
CA LYS A 419 -27.11 -10.71 7.67
C LYS A 419 -26.57 -11.35 6.40
N TYR A 420 -27.16 -10.98 5.27
CA TYR A 420 -26.75 -11.45 3.95
C TYR A 420 -26.02 -10.35 3.19
N VAL A 421 -24.92 -10.72 2.55
CA VAL A 421 -24.05 -9.81 1.79
C VAL A 421 -23.79 -10.42 0.41
N ASN A 422 -23.81 -9.60 -0.63
CA ASN A 422 -23.52 -10.05 -1.99
C ASN A 422 -22.02 -10.39 -2.14
N ILE A 423 -21.70 -11.51 -2.80
CA ILE A 423 -20.33 -11.92 -3.15
C ILE A 423 -19.50 -10.84 -3.87
N GLU A 424 -20.15 -9.99 -4.66
CA GLU A 424 -19.50 -8.94 -5.45
C GLU A 424 -19.25 -7.64 -4.69
N MET A 425 -19.78 -7.51 -3.48
CA MET A 425 -19.66 -6.30 -2.67
C MET A 425 -18.19 -5.98 -2.38
N ASN A 426 -17.83 -4.70 -2.37
CA ASN A 426 -16.47 -4.27 -2.04
C ASN A 426 -16.18 -4.53 -0.55
N ALA A 427 -15.05 -5.17 -0.26
CA ALA A 427 -14.62 -5.51 1.10
C ALA A 427 -14.50 -4.29 2.02
N HIS A 428 -14.03 -3.15 1.50
CA HIS A 428 -13.95 -1.89 2.25
C HIS A 428 -15.33 -1.38 2.67
N LEU A 429 -16.33 -1.51 1.80
CA LEU A 429 -17.70 -1.12 2.12
C LEU A 429 -18.30 -2.05 3.17
N LEU A 430 -18.02 -3.36 3.11
CA LEU A 430 -18.44 -4.31 4.13
C LEU A 430 -17.78 -4.01 5.48
N LEU A 431 -16.46 -3.76 5.51
CA LEU A 431 -15.73 -3.42 6.73
C LEU A 431 -16.33 -2.20 7.42
N ASN A 432 -16.62 -1.14 6.67
CA ASN A 432 -17.26 0.05 7.22
C ASN A 432 -18.64 -0.27 7.81
N ARG A 433 -19.45 -1.10 7.13
CA ARG A 433 -20.75 -1.53 7.66
C ARG A 433 -20.63 -2.40 8.90
N MET A 434 -19.64 -3.29 8.99
CA MET A 434 -19.40 -4.13 10.16
C MET A 434 -18.80 -3.36 11.34
N LYS A 435 -18.05 -2.28 11.05
CA LYS A 435 -17.50 -1.37 12.06
C LYS A 435 -18.57 -0.47 12.68
N THR A 436 -19.47 0.08 11.85
CA THR A 436 -20.56 0.95 12.32
C THR A 436 -21.78 0.17 12.80
N GLY A 437 -21.94 -1.06 12.32
CA GLY A 437 -23.13 -1.87 12.54
C GLY A 437 -22.95 -2.89 13.67
N ASP A 438 -24.08 -3.47 14.08
CA ASP A 438 -24.13 -4.42 15.20
C ASP A 438 -23.80 -5.87 14.78
N PHE A 439 -23.24 -6.08 13.59
CA PHE A 439 -22.96 -7.43 13.07
C PHE A 439 -21.51 -7.60 12.65
N HIS A 440 -20.88 -8.62 13.23
CA HIS A 440 -19.49 -9.01 12.96
C HIS A 440 -19.43 -10.33 12.18
N PHE A 441 -20.58 -10.81 11.73
CA PHE A 441 -20.77 -12.07 11.00
C PHE A 441 -21.84 -11.86 9.93
N ALA A 442 -21.55 -12.28 8.70
CA ALA A 442 -22.49 -12.24 7.61
C ALA A 442 -22.37 -13.49 6.73
N CYS A 443 -23.48 -13.87 6.09
CA CYS A 443 -23.53 -14.92 5.09
C CYS A 443 -23.41 -14.31 3.71
N VAL A 444 -22.51 -14.87 2.90
CA VAL A 444 -22.22 -14.40 1.55
C VAL A 444 -23.14 -15.12 0.58
N VAL A 445 -23.92 -14.36 -0.17
CA VAL A 445 -24.91 -14.86 -1.12
C VAL A 445 -24.47 -14.51 -2.53
N GLU A 446 -24.59 -15.48 -3.42
CA GLU A 446 -24.51 -15.28 -4.85
C GLU A 446 -25.93 -15.25 -5.41
N TYR A 447 -26.27 -14.14 -6.07
CA TYR A 447 -27.55 -13.95 -6.72
C TYR A 447 -27.42 -14.38 -8.17
N SER A 448 -28.08 -15.48 -8.53
CA SER A 448 -28.30 -15.88 -9.92
C SER A 448 -29.69 -15.42 -10.38
N ALA A 449 -29.97 -15.45 -11.68
CA ALA A 449 -31.23 -14.95 -12.25
C ALA A 449 -32.50 -15.61 -11.66
N TYR A 450 -32.39 -16.83 -11.12
CA TYR A 450 -33.53 -17.63 -10.64
C TYR A 450 -33.38 -18.13 -9.19
N ASP A 451 -32.21 -18.00 -8.57
CA ASP A 451 -31.94 -18.55 -7.25
C ASP A 451 -30.92 -17.71 -6.49
N SER A 452 -31.03 -17.73 -5.16
CA SER A 452 -30.08 -17.09 -4.25
C SER A 452 -29.48 -18.17 -3.36
N LYS A 453 -28.18 -18.42 -3.53
CA LYS A 453 -27.48 -19.48 -2.79
C LYS A 453 -26.46 -18.86 -1.85
N VAL A 454 -26.43 -19.30 -0.60
CA VAL A 454 -25.32 -18.96 0.31
C VAL A 454 -24.07 -19.72 -0.15
N VAL A 455 -23.03 -18.99 -0.52
CA VAL A 455 -21.75 -19.53 -1.01
C VAL A 455 -20.72 -19.62 0.11
N GLY A 456 -20.86 -18.81 1.17
CA GLY A 456 -19.92 -18.80 2.28
C GLY A 456 -20.35 -17.92 3.44
N ILE A 457 -19.43 -17.72 4.37
CA ILE A 457 -19.56 -16.79 5.49
C ILE A 457 -18.38 -15.83 5.52
N ILE A 458 -18.56 -14.69 6.16
CA ILE A 458 -17.48 -13.73 6.37
C ILE A 458 -17.61 -13.11 7.76
N THR A 459 -16.47 -12.98 8.43
CA THR A 459 -16.35 -12.34 9.74
C THR A 459 -15.54 -11.05 9.65
N ILE A 460 -15.63 -10.20 10.68
CA ILE A 460 -14.80 -8.98 10.71
C ILE A 460 -13.32 -9.35 10.90
N GLU A 461 -13.07 -10.44 11.62
CA GLU A 461 -11.75 -10.98 11.87
C GLU A 461 -11.06 -11.41 10.56
N ASP A 462 -11.77 -12.07 9.63
CA ASP A 462 -11.23 -12.45 8.31
C ASP A 462 -10.81 -11.24 7.47
N ILE A 463 -11.61 -10.17 7.54
CA ILE A 463 -11.33 -8.90 6.84
C ILE A 463 -10.09 -8.24 7.43
N LEU A 464 -9.97 -8.22 8.76
CA LEU A 464 -8.83 -7.65 9.47
C LEU A 464 -7.56 -8.47 9.26
N GLU A 465 -7.64 -9.80 9.25
CA GLU A 465 -6.51 -10.67 8.94
C GLU A 465 -5.95 -10.37 7.54
N LYS A 466 -6.81 -10.09 6.56
CA LYS A 466 -6.33 -9.72 5.22
C LYS A 466 -5.69 -8.34 5.15
N LEU A 467 -6.08 -7.42 6.04
CA LEU A 467 -5.51 -6.07 6.12
C LEU A 467 -4.17 -6.06 6.86
N ILE A 468 -4.13 -6.68 8.03
CA ILE A 468 -2.97 -6.69 8.92
C ILE A 468 -1.94 -7.73 8.47
N GLY A 469 -2.40 -8.76 7.75
CA GLY A 469 -1.66 -9.99 7.54
C GLY A 469 -1.94 -10.98 8.67
N LYS A 470 -1.57 -12.24 8.45
CA LYS A 470 -1.47 -13.20 9.55
C LYS A 470 -0.52 -12.58 10.57
N ILE A 471 -1.00 -12.32 11.77
CA ILE A 471 -0.10 -12.09 12.89
C ILE A 471 0.70 -13.38 12.96
N ASP A 472 1.96 -13.34 12.56
CA ASP A 472 2.83 -14.50 12.66
C ASP A 472 2.92 -14.85 14.16
N GLU A 473 2.04 -15.73 14.63
CA GLU A 473 2.08 -16.45 15.91
C GLU A 473 3.36 -17.30 16.06
N ILE A 474 4.26 -17.22 15.07
CA ILE A 474 5.37 -18.11 14.81
C ILE A 474 6.41 -18.09 15.94
N ASN A 475 6.53 -17.01 16.74
CA ASN A 475 7.60 -16.92 17.76
C ASN A 475 7.19 -16.92 19.23
N GLU A 476 5.96 -16.54 19.63
CA GLU A 476 5.60 -16.52 21.06
C GLU A 476 4.35 -17.36 21.44
N LEU A 477 3.48 -17.68 20.46
CA LEU A 477 2.27 -18.46 20.73
C LEU A 477 2.43 -19.95 20.40
N ARG A 478 3.37 -20.34 19.53
CA ARG A 478 3.55 -21.76 19.14
C ARG A 478 3.92 -22.71 20.29
N VAL A 479 4.59 -22.20 21.33
CA VAL A 479 4.88 -22.98 22.54
C VAL A 479 3.63 -23.09 23.41
N ARG A 480 2.79 -22.04 23.46
CA ARG A 480 1.53 -22.03 24.19
C ARG A 480 0.45 -22.86 23.50
N SER A 481 0.18 -22.65 22.21
CA SER A 481 -0.84 -23.40 21.47
C SER A 481 -0.56 -24.90 21.46
N SER A 482 0.67 -25.35 21.28
CA SER A 482 0.93 -26.81 21.31
C SER A 482 0.75 -27.47 22.68
N ILE A 483 0.96 -26.72 23.77
CA ILE A 483 0.78 -27.21 25.15
C ILE A 483 -0.69 -27.11 25.54
N ASP A 484 -1.34 -25.99 25.19
CA ASP A 484 -2.75 -25.71 25.45
C ASP A 484 -3.64 -26.66 24.62
N ASP A 485 -3.33 -26.90 23.35
CA ASP A 485 -4.03 -27.89 22.50
C ASP A 485 -3.94 -29.30 23.11
N ARG A 486 -2.78 -29.67 23.68
CA ARG A 486 -2.61 -30.99 24.30
C ARG A 486 -3.39 -31.11 25.61
N GLY A 487 -3.42 -30.02 26.40
CA GLY A 487 -4.22 -29.92 27.60
C GLY A 487 -5.71 -30.01 27.28
N ASP A 488 -6.20 -29.16 26.39
CA ASP A 488 -7.59 -29.04 25.97
C ASP A 488 -8.10 -30.34 25.34
N ASN A 489 -7.33 -30.94 24.42
CA ASN A 489 -7.67 -32.25 23.84
C ASN A 489 -7.75 -33.35 24.90
N ALA A 490 -6.93 -33.29 25.94
CA ALA A 490 -7.01 -34.25 27.03
C ALA A 490 -8.21 -34.02 27.95
N VAL A 491 -8.58 -32.75 28.21
CA VAL A 491 -9.82 -32.41 28.93
C VAL A 491 -11.03 -32.91 28.13
N ILE A 492 -11.05 -32.63 26.84
CA ILE A 492 -12.10 -33.07 25.92
C ILE A 492 -12.18 -34.59 25.86
N GLY A 493 -11.04 -35.27 25.75
CA GLY A 493 -10.96 -36.73 25.78
C GLY A 493 -11.49 -37.29 27.10
N TRP A 494 -11.12 -36.67 28.23
CA TRP A 494 -11.66 -37.01 29.54
C TRP A 494 -13.18 -36.77 29.63
N CYS A 495 -13.70 -35.67 29.08
CA CYS A 495 -15.13 -35.42 28.97
C CYS A 495 -15.86 -36.45 28.09
N ARG A 496 -15.19 -37.05 27.10
CA ARG A 496 -15.78 -38.08 26.24
C ARG A 496 -15.81 -39.44 26.93
N GLU A 497 -14.73 -39.78 27.64
CA GLU A 497 -14.58 -41.05 28.38
C GLU A 497 -15.44 -41.08 29.66
N ALA A 498 -15.48 -39.98 30.41
CA ALA A 498 -16.14 -39.91 31.72
C ALA A 498 -17.66 -40.16 31.61
N GLY A 499 -18.13 -41.24 32.22
CA GLY A 499 -19.55 -41.63 32.21
C GLY A 499 -19.96 -42.53 31.03
N SER A 500 -19.02 -42.90 30.14
CA SER A 500 -19.26 -43.92 29.11
C SER A 500 -19.16 -45.36 29.65
N ASP A 501 -18.54 -45.53 30.82
CA ASP A 501 -18.36 -46.86 31.42
C ASP A 501 -19.65 -47.39 32.05
N LYS A 502 -20.03 -48.60 31.63
CA LYS A 502 -21.21 -49.31 32.14
C LYS A 502 -21.12 -49.60 33.64
N LYS A 503 -19.91 -49.72 34.18
CA LYS A 503 -19.67 -50.14 35.58
C LYS A 503 -19.77 -48.98 36.56
N TYR A 504 -19.36 -47.77 36.16
CA TYR A 504 -19.35 -46.56 37.00
C TYR A 504 -19.67 -45.31 36.17
N PRO A 505 -20.95 -44.98 35.95
CA PRO A 505 -21.33 -43.86 35.09
C PRO A 505 -21.24 -42.52 35.84
N LEU A 506 -20.06 -42.14 36.34
CA LEU A 506 -19.86 -40.80 36.89
C LEU A 506 -19.70 -39.79 35.74
N PRO A 507 -20.63 -38.83 35.55
CA PRO A 507 -20.47 -37.77 34.57
C PRO A 507 -19.25 -36.90 34.90
N PHE A 508 -18.62 -36.38 33.85
CA PHE A 508 -17.45 -35.49 33.97
C PHE A 508 -17.67 -34.33 34.96
N SER A 509 -18.88 -33.77 34.98
CA SER A 509 -19.26 -32.70 35.90
C SER A 509 -19.19 -33.11 37.37
N GLN A 510 -19.53 -34.35 37.72
CA GLN A 510 -19.39 -34.87 39.07
C GLN A 510 -17.93 -35.17 39.42
N GLN A 511 -17.17 -35.78 38.50
CA GLN A 511 -15.74 -36.00 38.70
C GLN A 511 -14.99 -34.69 38.95
N LEU A 512 -15.32 -33.64 38.19
CA LEU A 512 -14.74 -32.32 38.37
C LEU A 512 -15.13 -31.68 39.71
N ARG A 513 -16.37 -31.87 40.17
CA ARG A 513 -16.80 -31.40 41.51
C ARG A 513 -16.07 -32.13 42.63
N ILE A 514 -15.93 -33.45 42.53
CA ILE A 514 -15.16 -34.26 43.49
C ILE A 514 -13.71 -33.76 43.52
N LEU A 515 -13.10 -33.50 42.36
CA LEU A 515 -11.75 -32.95 42.27
C LEU A 515 -11.63 -31.56 42.90
N GLN A 516 -12.54 -30.65 42.55
CA GLN A 516 -12.54 -29.28 43.06
C GLN A 516 -12.66 -29.28 44.58
N HIS A 517 -13.50 -30.16 45.13
CA HIS A 517 -13.65 -30.33 46.57
C HIS A 517 -12.40 -30.93 47.22
N LEU A 518 -11.83 -31.98 46.63
CA LEU A 518 -10.59 -32.60 47.08
C LEU A 518 -9.42 -31.59 47.10
N LEU A 519 -9.30 -30.75 46.07
CA LEU A 519 -8.27 -29.70 45.98
C LEU A 519 -8.57 -28.49 46.89
N SER A 520 -9.84 -28.24 47.25
CA SER A 520 -10.18 -27.16 48.18
C SER A 520 -9.94 -27.57 49.64
N GLU A 521 -10.27 -28.81 49.99
CA GLU A 521 -10.14 -29.34 51.36
C GLU A 521 -8.70 -29.75 51.69
N CYS A 522 -7.97 -30.34 50.73
CA CYS A 522 -6.58 -30.78 50.95
C CYS A 522 -5.59 -29.72 50.43
N GLN A 523 -4.99 -28.95 51.35
CA GLN A 523 -3.99 -27.93 51.03
C GLN A 523 -2.73 -28.52 50.39
N VAL A 524 -2.33 -29.73 50.77
CA VAL A 524 -1.19 -30.45 50.23
C VAL A 524 -1.41 -30.77 48.75
N LEU A 525 -2.59 -31.26 48.37
CA LEU A 525 -2.92 -31.54 46.97
C LEU A 525 -2.97 -30.25 46.14
N LYS A 526 -3.46 -29.17 46.72
CA LYS A 526 -3.43 -27.83 46.11
C LYS A 526 -1.99 -27.34 45.89
N SER A 527 -1.09 -27.62 46.82
CA SER A 527 0.33 -27.21 46.73
C SER A 527 1.12 -27.97 45.65
N LEU A 528 0.67 -29.17 45.28
CA LEU A 528 1.31 -30.03 44.29
C LEU A 528 1.08 -29.60 42.84
N ASP A 529 0.28 -28.54 42.60
CA ASP A 529 -0.02 -27.98 41.28
C ASP A 529 -0.39 -29.07 40.25
N ILE A 530 -1.35 -29.89 40.65
CA ILE A 530 -1.79 -31.07 39.90
C ILE A 530 -2.50 -30.59 38.64
N GLY A 531 -1.77 -30.54 37.53
CA GLY A 531 -2.34 -30.24 36.21
C GLY A 531 -3.43 -31.22 35.80
N ILE A 532 -4.26 -30.87 34.81
CA ILE A 532 -5.47 -31.60 34.44
C ILE A 532 -5.22 -33.08 34.06
N MET A 533 -4.04 -33.38 33.49
CA MET A 533 -3.61 -34.75 33.19
C MET A 533 -3.37 -35.58 34.44
N LYS A 534 -2.72 -34.99 35.46
CA LYS A 534 -2.49 -35.65 36.75
C LYS A 534 -3.81 -35.82 37.49
N ALA A 535 -4.71 -34.83 37.38
CA ALA A 535 -6.05 -34.93 37.95
C ALA A 535 -6.86 -36.07 37.31
N LYS A 536 -6.83 -36.21 35.97
CA LYS A 536 -7.42 -37.35 35.25
C LYS A 536 -6.86 -38.69 35.76
N GLN A 537 -5.55 -38.79 35.98
CA GLN A 537 -4.92 -40.00 36.52
C GLN A 537 -5.32 -40.29 37.96
N ILE A 538 -5.46 -39.28 38.81
CA ILE A 538 -5.94 -39.43 40.19
C ILE A 538 -7.38 -39.94 40.22
N LEU A 539 -8.20 -39.47 39.28
CA LEU A 539 -9.61 -39.84 39.14
C LEU A 539 -9.84 -41.01 38.18
N SER A 540 -8.80 -41.77 37.82
CA SER A 540 -8.93 -42.92 36.92
C SER A 540 -9.98 -43.89 37.46
N LEU A 541 -10.92 -44.30 36.62
CA LEU A 541 -12.10 -45.10 36.98
C LEU A 541 -11.75 -46.44 37.66
N ASP A 542 -10.57 -46.99 37.40
CA ASP A 542 -10.04 -48.21 38.03
C ASP A 542 -9.87 -48.11 39.56
N ARG A 543 -9.89 -46.89 40.10
CA ARG A 543 -9.75 -46.60 41.54
C ARG A 543 -11.09 -46.50 42.27
N ILE A 544 -12.21 -46.52 41.55
CA ILE A 544 -13.56 -46.49 42.14
C ILE A 544 -13.92 -47.90 42.63
N ARG A 545 -14.42 -47.98 43.86
CA ARG A 545 -14.88 -49.21 44.50
C ARG A 545 -16.27 -48.99 45.07
N VAL A 546 -17.03 -50.09 45.19
CA VAL A 546 -18.35 -50.12 45.83
C VAL A 546 -18.23 -51.00 47.05
N GLY A 547 -18.52 -50.42 48.22
CA GLY A 547 -18.68 -51.18 49.46
C GLY A 547 -20.14 -51.63 49.57
N LYS A 548 -20.34 -52.89 49.95
CA LYS A 548 -21.67 -53.43 50.24
C LYS A 548 -22.05 -53.10 51.68
N LYS A 549 -23.34 -53.21 51.98
CA LYS A 549 -23.84 -53.09 53.35
C LYS A 549 -23.05 -53.96 54.34
N ASN A 550 -22.64 -53.36 55.46
CA ASN A 550 -21.80 -53.93 56.51
C ASN A 550 -20.34 -54.22 56.12
N ASP A 551 -19.87 -53.80 54.95
CA ASP A 551 -18.44 -53.89 54.61
C ASP A 551 -17.65 -52.92 55.51
N LYS A 552 -16.69 -53.47 56.26
CA LYS A 552 -15.68 -52.69 56.97
C LYS A 552 -14.60 -52.27 55.99
N LEU A 553 -14.45 -50.96 55.78
CA LEU A 553 -13.47 -50.42 54.85
C LEU A 553 -12.09 -50.34 55.50
N GLU A 554 -11.08 -50.93 54.85
CA GLU A 554 -9.69 -50.85 55.30
C GLU A 554 -9.17 -49.41 55.22
N LEU A 555 -8.78 -48.85 56.37
CA LEU A 555 -8.24 -47.49 56.47
C LEU A 555 -6.71 -47.42 56.37
N HIS A 556 -6.02 -48.56 56.45
CA HIS A 556 -4.57 -48.62 56.52
C HIS A 556 -3.91 -48.16 55.22
N ASP A 557 -3.12 -47.09 55.30
CA ASP A 557 -2.36 -46.47 54.21
C ASP A 557 -3.16 -46.09 52.94
N LEU A 558 -4.41 -45.66 53.13
CA LEU A 558 -5.33 -45.29 52.06
C LEU A 558 -5.98 -43.92 52.31
N LEU A 559 -6.06 -43.11 51.25
CA LEU A 559 -6.95 -41.95 51.20
C LEU A 559 -8.26 -42.39 50.53
N LEU A 560 -9.34 -42.37 51.31
CA LEU A 560 -10.67 -42.73 50.86
C LEU A 560 -11.49 -41.47 50.62
N VAL A 561 -12.10 -41.37 49.44
CA VAL A 561 -12.97 -40.24 49.07
C VAL A 561 -14.34 -40.83 48.71
N ILE A 562 -15.27 -40.76 49.66
CA ILE A 562 -16.62 -41.31 49.51
C ILE A 562 -17.51 -40.21 48.95
N PHE A 563 -18.19 -40.50 47.86
CA PHE A 563 -19.05 -39.53 47.17
C PHE A 563 -20.52 -39.97 47.11
N GLU A 564 -20.84 -41.21 47.46
CA GLU A 564 -22.20 -41.75 47.46
C GLU A 564 -22.36 -42.81 48.56
N GLY A 565 -23.49 -42.78 49.27
CA GLY A 565 -23.89 -43.79 50.26
C GLY A 565 -23.90 -43.27 51.70
N THR A 566 -24.33 -44.12 52.63
CA THR A 566 -24.33 -43.81 54.06
C THR A 566 -23.25 -44.64 54.75
N VAL A 567 -22.42 -43.96 55.54
CA VAL A 567 -21.30 -44.59 56.25
C VAL A 567 -21.34 -44.26 57.72
N LEU A 568 -21.09 -45.26 58.55
CA LEU A 568 -20.86 -45.13 59.97
C LEU A 568 -19.37 -44.86 60.19
N VAL A 569 -19.05 -43.68 60.68
CA VAL A 569 -17.68 -43.25 60.96
C VAL A 569 -17.47 -43.36 62.47
N THR A 570 -16.55 -44.21 62.90
CA THR A 570 -16.11 -44.30 64.29
C THR A 570 -14.77 -43.57 64.43
N ASN A 571 -14.66 -42.71 65.42
CA ASN A 571 -13.43 -42.03 65.81
C ASN A 571 -13.20 -42.32 67.31
N GLU A 572 -12.05 -41.98 67.85
CA GLU A 572 -11.73 -42.16 69.28
C GLU A 572 -12.73 -41.44 70.21
N VAL A 573 -13.43 -40.43 69.71
CA VAL A 573 -14.35 -39.57 70.48
C VAL A 573 -15.83 -39.93 70.29
N GLU A 574 -16.25 -40.22 69.05
CA GLU A 574 -17.66 -40.39 68.70
C GLU A 574 -17.84 -41.34 67.51
N THR A 575 -18.99 -42.01 67.49
CA THR A 575 -19.50 -42.75 66.34
C THR A 575 -20.66 -41.97 65.74
N PHE A 576 -20.54 -41.52 64.50
CA PHE A 576 -21.60 -40.78 63.81
C PHE A 576 -21.88 -41.37 62.43
N GLU A 577 -23.16 -41.39 62.07
CA GLU A 577 -23.59 -41.73 60.71
C GLU A 577 -23.49 -40.49 59.83
N ARG A 578 -22.87 -40.64 58.65
CA ARG A 578 -22.76 -39.58 57.66
C ARG A 578 -23.42 -40.02 56.37
N VAL A 579 -24.50 -39.31 56.03
CA VAL A 579 -25.21 -39.46 54.76
C VAL A 579 -24.51 -38.64 53.70
N ILE A 580 -24.12 -39.31 52.61
CA ILE A 580 -23.41 -38.71 51.49
C ILE A 580 -24.30 -38.90 50.25
N ASP A 581 -25.24 -37.99 50.10
CA ASP A 581 -26.13 -38.01 48.94
C ASP A 581 -25.49 -37.23 47.80
N VAL A 582 -25.13 -37.92 46.72
CA VAL A 582 -24.87 -37.26 45.44
C VAL A 582 -26.13 -36.45 45.13
N PRO A 583 -26.05 -35.14 44.81
CA PRO A 583 -27.21 -34.43 44.33
C PRO A 583 -27.57 -35.12 43.02
N SER A 584 -28.64 -35.92 43.06
CA SER A 584 -29.19 -36.60 41.90
C SER A 584 -29.35 -35.56 40.80
N GLN A 585 -29.20 -35.98 39.54
CA GLN A 585 -29.64 -35.16 38.42
C GLN A 585 -31.08 -34.77 38.71
N ARG A 586 -31.30 -33.50 39.11
CA ARG A 586 -32.58 -32.91 39.56
C ARG A 586 -33.73 -33.91 39.52
N SER A 587 -33.89 -34.71 40.59
CA SER A 587 -35.12 -35.45 40.76
C SER A 587 -36.23 -34.42 40.96
N SER A 588 -37.04 -34.30 39.92
CA SER A 588 -38.29 -33.59 39.85
C SER A 588 -39.24 -34.06 40.95
N SER A 589 -39.24 -33.37 42.08
CA SER A 589 -40.36 -33.40 43.03
C SER A 589 -40.58 -32.00 43.59
N THR A 590 -41.49 -31.31 42.89
CA THR A 590 -42.52 -30.42 43.44
C THR A 590 -42.14 -29.65 44.71
N VAL A 591 -41.75 -28.39 44.51
CA VAL A 591 -41.89 -27.34 45.51
C VAL A 591 -43.38 -27.18 45.80
N ASN A 592 -43.86 -27.90 46.82
CA ASN A 592 -45.09 -27.64 47.54
C ASN A 592 -44.85 -28.12 48.96
N SER A 593 -44.67 -27.18 49.89
CA SER A 593 -45.05 -27.23 51.31
C SER A 593 -44.14 -26.27 52.08
N GLN A 594 -44.62 -25.03 52.20
CA GLN A 594 -44.35 -24.22 53.38
C GLN A 594 -44.75 -25.06 54.61
N GLN A 595 -43.85 -25.21 55.59
CA GLN A 595 -44.11 -25.22 57.04
C GLN A 595 -43.05 -26.05 57.80
N HIS A 596 -42.56 -25.46 58.90
CA HIS A 596 -41.63 -26.00 59.89
C HIS A 596 -40.17 -26.12 59.39
N ARG A 597 -39.15 -25.56 60.02
CA ARG A 597 -38.96 -25.26 61.45
C ARG A 597 -37.86 -24.19 61.59
N GLN A 598 -38.16 -23.13 62.35
CA GLN A 598 -37.17 -22.21 62.92
C GLN A 598 -36.40 -22.89 64.07
N GLN A 599 -35.29 -22.25 64.46
CA GLN A 599 -34.41 -22.49 65.62
C GLN A 599 -33.41 -23.63 65.34
N THR A 600 -32.13 -23.35 65.11
CA THR A 600 -31.18 -22.81 66.11
C THR A 600 -29.89 -22.38 65.40
N THR A 601 -29.33 -21.32 65.95
CA THR A 601 -28.06 -20.64 65.63
C THR A 601 -26.86 -21.57 65.80
N ASP A 602 -25.98 -21.68 64.79
CA ASP A 602 -24.54 -21.49 64.99
C ASP A 602 -23.74 -21.42 63.68
N ASN A 603 -22.72 -20.58 63.73
CA ASN A 603 -21.86 -20.15 62.64
C ASN A 603 -21.02 -21.28 62.02
N SER A 604 -21.25 -21.63 60.74
CA SER A 604 -20.18 -21.89 59.76
C SER A 604 -20.80 -22.06 58.37
N ARG A 605 -20.33 -21.27 57.39
CA ARG A 605 -20.68 -21.45 55.97
C ARG A 605 -19.96 -22.71 55.45
N SER A 606 -20.53 -23.90 55.66
CA SER A 606 -20.06 -25.14 55.02
C SER A 606 -20.74 -25.28 53.65
N THR A 607 -19.95 -25.35 52.59
CA THR A 607 -20.42 -25.54 51.21
C THR A 607 -21.12 -26.90 51.04
N PRO A 608 -22.21 -26.98 50.26
CA PRO A 608 -22.95 -28.23 50.08
C PRO A 608 -22.24 -29.08 49.03
N VAL A 609 -21.18 -29.79 49.42
CA VAL A 609 -20.59 -30.83 48.59
C VAL A 609 -20.53 -32.13 49.39
N PRO A 610 -21.23 -33.19 48.93
CA PRO A 610 -21.40 -34.43 49.67
C PRO A 610 -20.20 -35.34 49.38
N VAL A 611 -19.02 -34.96 49.84
CA VAL A 611 -17.85 -35.82 49.73
C VAL A 611 -17.19 -35.92 51.08
N LEU A 612 -16.93 -37.14 51.53
CA LEU A 612 -16.21 -37.41 52.76
C LEU A 612 -14.80 -37.87 52.42
N ILE A 613 -13.80 -37.14 52.92
CA ILE A 613 -12.38 -37.45 52.74
C ILE A 613 -11.86 -38.05 54.05
N ILE A 614 -11.37 -39.28 54.01
CA ILE A 614 -10.78 -39.99 55.15
C ILE A 614 -9.34 -40.39 54.81
N GLY A 615 -8.43 -40.27 55.77
CA GLY A 615 -7.01 -40.60 55.56
C GLY A 615 -6.11 -39.38 55.35
N LYS A 616 -6.54 -38.17 55.75
CA LYS A 616 -5.68 -36.96 55.74
C LYS A 616 -4.29 -37.14 56.39
N PRO A 617 -4.12 -37.91 57.48
CA PRO A 617 -2.80 -38.16 58.08
C PRO A 617 -1.76 -38.74 57.09
N LEU A 618 -2.22 -39.45 56.06
CA LEU A 618 -1.37 -40.00 55.01
C LEU A 618 -0.70 -38.91 54.16
N LEU A 619 -1.38 -37.79 53.92
CA LEU A 619 -0.80 -36.64 53.21
C LEU A 619 0.37 -36.04 54.01
N ASN A 620 0.26 -36.01 55.34
CA ASN A 620 1.35 -35.55 56.20
C ASN A 620 2.56 -36.50 56.16
N ARG A 621 2.34 -37.82 56.04
CA ARG A 621 3.42 -38.78 55.82
C ARG A 621 4.07 -38.59 54.45
N LEU A 622 3.29 -38.33 53.41
CA LEU A 622 3.79 -38.02 52.06
C LEU A 622 4.66 -36.76 52.05
N MET A 623 4.21 -35.70 52.71
CA MET A 623 4.99 -34.46 52.74
C MET A 623 6.29 -34.62 53.52
N LYS A 624 6.26 -35.41 54.61
CA LYS A 624 7.48 -35.81 55.31
C LYS A 624 8.42 -36.63 54.43
N SER A 625 7.92 -37.57 53.63
CA SER A 625 8.77 -38.37 52.72
C SER A 625 9.33 -37.55 51.55
N LEU A 626 8.63 -36.50 51.13
CA LEU A 626 9.10 -35.52 50.13
C LEU A 626 10.03 -34.44 50.72
N GLY A 627 10.29 -34.44 52.03
CA GLY A 627 11.10 -33.42 52.71
C GLY A 627 10.44 -32.04 52.77
N SER A 628 9.13 -31.96 52.61
CA SER A 628 8.38 -30.71 52.63
C SER A 628 7.92 -30.34 54.04
N PRO A 629 8.07 -29.08 54.47
CA PRO A 629 7.61 -28.62 55.79
C PRO A 629 6.08 -28.47 55.87
N PHE A 630 5.36 -28.58 54.76
CA PHE A 630 3.91 -28.42 54.74
C PHE A 630 3.19 -29.66 55.32
N SER A 631 2.26 -29.42 56.23
CA SER A 631 1.37 -30.43 56.78
C SER A 631 -0.09 -29.97 56.68
N GLU A 632 -0.98 -30.87 56.28
CA GLU A 632 -2.43 -30.70 56.44
C GLU A 632 -2.79 -30.50 57.91
N PRO A 633 -3.65 -29.50 58.23
CA PRO A 633 -4.24 -29.38 59.55
C PRO A 633 -5.18 -30.58 59.80
N LEU A 634 -4.92 -31.33 60.87
CA LEU A 634 -5.74 -32.46 61.29
C LEU A 634 -6.75 -31.98 62.33
N GLY A 635 -8.04 -32.13 62.05
CA GLY A 635 -9.10 -31.92 63.04
C GLY A 635 -9.35 -33.17 63.88
N PRO A 636 -10.04 -33.06 65.04
CA PRO A 636 -10.36 -34.21 65.88
C PRO A 636 -11.20 -35.25 65.13
N LYS A 637 -11.99 -34.83 64.13
CA LYS A 637 -12.84 -35.70 63.31
C LYS A 637 -12.10 -36.51 62.24
N ASP A 638 -10.84 -36.18 61.94
CA ASP A 638 -10.08 -36.79 60.83
C ASP A 638 -9.41 -38.13 61.20
N ASN A 639 -9.30 -38.47 62.50
CA ASN A 639 -8.73 -39.73 63.01
C ASN A 639 -9.79 -40.84 63.09
N VAL A 640 -10.20 -41.38 61.95
CA VAL A 640 -11.19 -42.46 61.88
C VAL A 640 -10.54 -43.81 62.29
N SER A 641 -11.13 -44.51 63.27
CA SER A 641 -10.69 -45.84 63.72
C SER A 641 -11.30 -46.97 62.90
N GLU A 642 -12.58 -46.85 62.56
CA GLU A 642 -13.33 -47.84 61.79
C GLU A 642 -14.42 -47.16 60.96
N LEU A 643 -14.62 -47.66 59.75
CA LEU A 643 -15.57 -47.13 58.77
C LEU A 643 -16.41 -48.28 58.22
N VAL A 644 -17.73 -48.23 58.45
CA VAL A 644 -18.67 -49.28 58.05
C VAL A 644 -19.72 -48.72 57.11
N VAL A 645 -19.96 -49.39 55.99
CA VAL A 645 -21.01 -49.00 55.05
C VAL A 645 -22.38 -49.40 55.60
N VAL A 646 -23.28 -48.44 55.75
CA VAL A 646 -24.65 -48.64 56.26
C VAL A 646 -25.66 -48.82 55.12
N SER A 647 -25.44 -48.11 54.00
CA SER A 647 -26.27 -48.22 52.79
C SER A 647 -26.09 -49.56 52.08
N GLU A 648 -27.01 -49.89 51.16
CA GLU A 648 -26.87 -51.10 50.33
C GLU A 648 -25.56 -51.10 49.55
N GLU A 649 -25.20 -49.93 49.01
CA GLU A 649 -23.96 -49.67 48.31
C GLU A 649 -23.41 -48.29 48.72
N ALA A 650 -22.08 -48.18 48.84
CA ALA A 650 -21.38 -46.91 48.97
C ALA A 650 -20.23 -46.83 47.97
N SER A 651 -20.21 -45.78 47.17
CA SER A 651 -19.20 -45.57 46.12
C SER A 651 -18.08 -44.68 46.65
N TYR A 652 -16.85 -45.18 46.57
CA TYR A 652 -15.67 -44.47 47.07
C TYR A 652 -14.47 -44.61 46.14
N PHE A 653 -13.62 -43.58 46.10
CA PHE A 653 -12.30 -43.63 45.48
C PHE A 653 -11.28 -44.12 46.51
N LYS A 654 -10.51 -45.14 46.11
CA LYS A 654 -9.36 -45.64 46.87
C LYS A 654 -8.07 -45.09 46.28
N LEU A 655 -7.39 -44.20 47.00
CA LEU A 655 -6.07 -43.68 46.61
C LEU A 655 -4.99 -44.27 47.52
N ARG A 656 -4.06 -45.05 46.96
CA ARG A 656 -2.85 -45.48 47.68
C ARG A 656 -1.81 -44.37 47.65
N LEU A 657 -1.00 -44.30 48.71
CA LEU A 657 0.16 -43.41 48.76
C LEU A 657 1.12 -43.63 47.59
N GLU A 658 1.41 -44.89 47.26
CA GLU A 658 2.27 -45.31 46.15
C GLU A 658 1.74 -44.80 44.81
N ASP A 659 0.43 -44.90 44.60
CA ASP A 659 -0.21 -44.46 43.36
C ASP A 659 -0.16 -42.94 43.20
N LEU A 660 -0.31 -42.19 44.30
CA LEU A 660 -0.16 -40.74 44.28
C LEU A 660 1.30 -40.34 44.02
N MET A 661 2.26 -41.03 44.65
CA MET A 661 3.69 -40.83 44.36
C MET A 661 4.04 -41.16 42.90
N ASN A 662 3.49 -42.24 42.36
CA ASN A 662 3.70 -42.64 40.96
C ASN A 662 3.06 -41.63 39.99
N SER A 663 1.86 -41.13 40.28
CA SER A 663 1.22 -40.06 39.50
C SER A 663 1.98 -38.73 39.57
N ILE A 664 2.68 -38.46 40.67
CA ILE A 664 3.51 -37.26 40.83
C ILE A 664 4.86 -37.40 40.12
N ASN A 665 5.52 -38.56 40.24
CA ASN A 665 6.86 -38.83 39.72
C ASN A 665 6.87 -39.28 38.25
N GLY A 666 5.77 -39.84 37.73
CA GLY A 666 5.67 -40.43 36.40
C GLY A 666 5.74 -39.47 35.20
N CYS A 667 5.84 -38.15 35.42
CA CYS A 667 5.98 -37.16 34.35
C CYS A 667 7.46 -36.78 34.09
N ARG A 668 8.29 -37.70 33.58
CA ARG A 668 9.50 -37.29 32.87
C ARG A 668 9.11 -36.66 31.53
N LYS A 669 9.38 -35.37 31.34
CA LYS A 669 9.35 -34.75 29.99
C LYS A 669 10.44 -35.41 29.15
N VAL A 670 10.06 -35.98 28.01
CA VAL A 670 11.01 -36.40 26.97
C VAL A 670 11.07 -35.27 25.96
N ASP A 671 12.23 -34.61 25.84
CA ASP A 671 12.47 -33.64 24.78
C ASP A 671 12.58 -34.34 23.43
N ARG A 672 12.25 -33.62 22.34
CA ARG A 672 12.20 -34.11 20.94
C ARG A 672 13.49 -34.78 20.44
N ASN A 673 14.61 -34.65 21.16
CA ASN A 673 15.92 -35.22 20.79
C ASN A 673 16.32 -36.46 21.62
N GLY A 674 15.42 -37.07 22.40
CA GLY A 674 15.72 -38.31 23.13
C GLY A 674 16.68 -38.16 24.32
N HIS A 675 17.17 -36.95 24.60
CA HIS A 675 17.91 -36.65 25.82
C HIS A 675 16.96 -36.41 27.00
N THR A 676 17.17 -37.18 28.06
CA THR A 676 16.52 -36.99 29.35
C THR A 676 17.14 -35.78 30.04
N THR A 677 16.54 -34.61 29.87
CA THR A 677 16.86 -33.44 30.68
C THR A 677 16.36 -33.70 32.10
N THR A 678 17.28 -33.71 33.07
CA THR A 678 16.99 -33.69 34.51
C THR A 678 16.33 -32.34 34.85
N GLY A 679 15.06 -32.20 34.48
CA GLY A 679 14.24 -31.05 34.82
C GLY A 679 13.98 -31.04 36.31
N GLU A 680 14.38 -29.92 36.93
CA GLU A 680 14.15 -29.46 38.31
C GLU A 680 13.52 -30.50 39.23
N SER A 681 14.30 -31.01 40.20
CA SER A 681 13.74 -31.89 41.23
C SER A 681 12.51 -31.19 41.85
N LEU A 682 11.40 -31.90 42.04
CA LEU A 682 10.23 -31.39 42.78
C LEU A 682 10.61 -30.78 44.14
N LEU A 683 11.73 -31.23 44.70
CA LEU A 683 12.44 -30.62 45.83
C LEU A 683 12.80 -29.14 45.61
N GLN A 684 13.30 -28.75 44.44
CA GLN A 684 13.54 -27.34 44.07
C GLN A 684 12.25 -26.54 43.95
N THR A 685 11.15 -27.11 43.43
CA THR A 685 9.86 -26.42 43.34
C THR A 685 9.20 -26.25 44.71
N LEU A 686 9.32 -27.25 45.58
CA LEU A 686 8.83 -27.19 46.96
C LEU A 686 9.68 -26.24 47.82
N ASN A 687 11.00 -26.23 47.63
CA ASN A 687 11.92 -25.34 48.36
C ASN A 687 11.85 -23.89 47.88
N SER A 688 11.58 -23.62 46.60
CA SER A 688 11.40 -22.24 46.10
C SER A 688 10.14 -21.59 46.66
N ARG A 689 9.05 -22.33 46.82
CA ARG A 689 7.80 -21.84 47.42
C ARG A 689 7.92 -21.55 48.93
N ALA A 690 8.83 -22.22 49.64
CA ALA A 690 9.11 -21.93 51.06
C ALA A 690 9.73 -20.54 51.28
N SER A 691 10.38 -19.96 50.27
CA SER A 691 10.95 -18.60 50.34
C SER A 691 9.95 -17.47 50.07
N THR A 692 8.74 -17.79 49.60
CA THR A 692 7.67 -16.81 49.40
C THR A 692 6.66 -16.91 50.54
N SER A 693 6.72 -15.96 51.48
CA SER A 693 5.69 -15.77 52.50
C SER A 693 4.31 -15.70 51.85
N THR A 694 3.44 -16.65 52.18
CA THR A 694 2.04 -16.71 51.78
C THR A 694 1.28 -15.50 52.34
N SER A 695 1.31 -14.36 51.64
CA SER A 695 0.28 -13.33 51.79
C SER A 695 -0.90 -13.72 50.91
N THR A 696 -1.94 -14.21 51.56
CA THR A 696 -3.30 -14.31 51.02
C THR A 696 -3.75 -12.96 50.46
N THR A 697 -3.82 -12.84 49.13
CA THR A 697 -4.81 -12.05 48.36
C THR A 697 -4.39 -12.02 46.88
N PRO A 698 -5.22 -12.50 45.93
CA PRO A 698 -5.02 -12.16 44.53
C PRO A 698 -5.50 -10.72 44.34
N ALA A 699 -4.57 -9.77 44.35
CA ALA A 699 -4.87 -8.42 43.90
C ALA A 699 -5.29 -8.48 42.41
N CYS A 700 -6.51 -8.04 42.12
CA CYS A 700 -6.95 -7.69 40.78
C CYS A 700 -5.93 -6.73 40.14
N ARG A 701 -5.15 -7.21 39.18
CA ARG A 701 -4.44 -6.35 38.25
C ARG A 701 -5.31 -6.14 37.03
N THR A 702 -5.97 -4.99 37.01
CA THR A 702 -6.37 -4.28 35.79
C THR A 702 -5.14 -4.13 34.88
N PRO A 703 -5.32 -4.13 33.53
CA PRO A 703 -4.21 -3.88 32.63
C PRO A 703 -3.82 -2.40 32.74
N LEU A 704 -2.70 -2.15 33.41
CA LEU A 704 -2.02 -0.86 33.44
C LEU A 704 -1.42 -0.58 32.07
N SER A 705 -1.65 0.66 31.65
CA SER A 705 -1.09 1.35 30.49
C SER A 705 0.41 1.11 30.30
N VAL A 706 0.80 0.95 29.03
CA VAL A 706 2.18 1.04 28.58
C VAL A 706 2.60 2.50 28.67
N ASP A 707 3.22 2.88 29.78
CA ASP A 707 3.94 4.16 29.90
C ASP A 707 5.36 4.03 29.36
N ALA A 708 5.70 5.00 28.52
CA ALA A 708 6.94 5.17 27.81
C ALA A 708 8.13 5.47 28.75
N ARG A 709 9.30 4.90 28.42
CA ARG A 709 10.61 5.42 28.85
C ARG A 709 11.25 6.18 27.69
N SER A 710 11.19 7.50 27.80
CA SER A 710 12.24 8.49 27.53
C SER A 710 13.42 8.08 26.65
N GLN A 711 13.51 8.66 25.45
CA GLN A 711 14.72 9.33 24.96
C GLN A 711 14.30 10.64 24.28
N ASP A 712 14.95 11.72 24.73
CA ASP A 712 14.79 13.10 24.29
C ASP A 712 15.03 13.26 22.80
N GLU A 713 14.14 13.95 22.08
CA GLU A 713 14.51 15.06 21.21
C GLU A 713 13.26 15.85 20.76
N THR A 714 13.30 17.12 21.11
CA THR A 714 12.37 18.21 20.82
C THR A 714 12.08 18.39 19.33
N THR A 715 10.81 18.48 18.93
CA THR A 715 10.20 19.69 18.30
C THR A 715 8.72 19.47 17.93
N PRO A 716 7.83 20.47 18.09
CA PRO A 716 6.39 20.29 17.99
C PRO A 716 5.81 20.83 16.67
N PHE A 717 4.51 20.58 16.49
CA PHE A 717 3.50 21.36 15.76
C PHE A 717 2.83 20.76 14.51
N MET A 718 1.49 20.79 14.60
CA MET A 718 0.46 20.98 13.57
C MET A 718 -0.26 19.73 13.04
N GLU A 719 -1.17 19.26 13.89
CA GLU A 719 -2.56 18.98 13.54
C GLU A 719 -3.22 20.15 12.78
N LYS A 720 -3.72 19.91 11.56
CA LYS A 720 -5.03 20.40 11.06
C LYS A 720 -5.28 20.06 9.57
N GLN A 721 -6.45 19.44 9.38
CA GLN A 721 -7.48 19.69 8.36
C GLN A 721 -7.39 19.08 6.94
N GLU A 722 -8.48 18.34 6.67
CA GLU A 722 -9.19 18.01 5.42
C GLU A 722 -8.61 16.97 4.44
#